data_AF-A0A1H8CR17-F1
#
_entry.id   AF-A0A1H8CR17-F1
#
_cell.length_a   1.000
_cell.length_b   1.000
_cell.length_c   1.000
_cell.angle_alpha   90.00
_cell.angle_beta   90.00
_cell.angle_gamma   90.00
#
_symmetry.space_group_name_H-M   'P 1'
#
loop_
_entity.id
_entity.type
_entity.pdbx_description
1 polymer ?
#
loop_
_entity_poly.entity_id
_entity_poly.type
_entity_poly.pdbx_seq_one_letter_code
_entity_poly.pdbx_strand_id
1 'polypeptide(L)'
;MTKPHAKYRAPQSARARGYAALLLAGTALAGMPLSSPAQAQTWNGAVSTDWFTTGNWSTNAVPTSATMVTIDTTSPHATVIGTSAATSGYVDVGQSLTGALTISGGGTLNASGGVHLGVNAGGSGTVTVTGVGSSLTESGTLEVGYFGTGVLQVQNGGAVLADNASIASYGNGSVTVDGAGSSLHVINDFRIGDGASGALTVSNSGTLVTSYAALGWTATGTGFATVDGAGSAWNSSLDLVVGDAGGGVLTVSNGGSVTNYNGVIGNQAGSIGNVTVDGAGSTWASSQLLSVGSSGTGALTVSNGGAVSSTGASVGDLAGSNGNLTVTGAGSTLTSTGVGNQVIIGNSGTGSLQIANGGVINDAYGIVGNSVGGAGTATVDGLGSQWNNTGYLIVGAAGGGSLTIANGGVVSDGAGGFIGTVAGGTGSVSVSGANSAWANVGAVIVGNSGTGTLTVSNGGTVMSNGGTAGNFAGSSGSVTVTGANSVWGGGAGDITLGAYGSGSMVVSNGGRISNANAVLGQFAGSTGTATVDGAGSSWTNAGAFQVGIGGNGSVTISNGGAVVAADSFLGGSIGTVGTVTVTGTGSAFLNSGNILIANAGTGSLTVANGGTVSAGGSITIASAAGSTGALNIGADAASAAAAPGTVTTPSIVFGAGSGSINFNHTSTGYAFTTTVSGAGTINQIAGTTILGNNFSTFTGVTNVTGGRLAVNGSLAGSTVTVSGGTLGGTGTVGSTIVNGGTLAPGNSIGTLTVQGNLAFTSAGHYSVELSPTAADLTNVTGTATLGGATVNASFGPGSYVAKQYTIVNATGGVSGTFAAIVNTNLPSGFMSSLSYDANDVYLNLGLGFTQYSGLNVNQQNVANALTNFFNTNGGIQAVFGSLTPAGLTQVSGETATGTQQTTFNAMNMFMGVLTDPFVAGRGDPRSSFGAAGYAAEDSGALAYADRKRTGAERDAYAAISRKAPVQAFEQRWAVWAAGFGGAQTTDGNASLGSNTATSRIAGAVAGADYWFSPSTVAGFALAGGGTNFSVANGGTGRSDLFQAGAFVRHNAGAAYVTGALAYGWQDITTDRTVTVAGADHLQARFNANAYSGRLEGGYRLIAPWTGGVGLTPYAAAQFTTFDLPAYAEQAITGNSTFALSYASKSVTDTRSELGLRTDKSFAMADGVATLRGRLAWAHDFNPDRSIGATFQALPGASFVVNGAAQAADAALVTASVEKTWLNGWSTAATFEGEFSNVTRSYAGKGTVRYGW
;
A
#
# COMPACT_ATOMS: atom_id res chain seq x y z
N MET A 1 31.97 42.39 32.46
CA MET A 1 32.34 43.80 32.69
C MET A 1 31.53 44.35 33.86
N THR A 2 32.23 44.98 34.81
CA THR A 2 31.80 45.97 35.82
C THR A 2 30.49 45.81 36.61
N LYS A 3 30.65 45.47 37.90
CA LYS A 3 29.83 45.81 39.09
C LYS A 3 29.60 47.33 39.25
N PRO A 4 28.56 47.84 39.97
CA PRO A 4 28.58 47.91 41.44
C PRO A 4 27.24 47.72 42.22
N HIS A 5 27.38 47.06 43.38
CA HIS A 5 26.79 47.29 44.72
C HIS A 5 25.37 47.88 44.94
N ALA A 6 24.54 47.13 45.68
CA ALA A 6 23.94 47.56 46.95
C ALA A 6 23.62 46.35 47.84
N LYS A 7 24.24 46.27 49.03
CA LYS A 7 23.97 45.27 50.08
C LYS A 7 23.12 45.94 51.15
N TYR A 8 21.90 45.47 51.39
CA TYR A 8 21.20 45.69 52.66
C TYR A 8 21.25 44.39 53.48
N ARG A 9 21.84 44.49 54.68
CA ARG A 9 21.88 43.45 55.70
C ARG A 9 20.51 43.35 56.35
N ALA A 10 19.94 42.15 56.39
CA ALA A 10 18.93 41.77 57.38
C ALA A 10 19.62 41.32 58.69
N PRO A 11 19.10 41.66 59.87
CA PRO A 11 19.41 40.93 61.09
C PRO A 11 18.24 40.05 61.55
N GLN A 12 18.57 38.77 61.71
CA GLN A 12 18.19 37.88 62.82
C GLN A 12 16.71 37.49 63.06
N SER A 13 16.46 36.19 62.82
CA SER A 13 15.58 35.30 63.57
C SER A 13 16.43 34.05 63.93
N ALA A 14 16.32 33.33 65.04
CA ALA A 14 15.52 33.39 66.24
C ALA A 14 16.33 32.65 67.33
N ARG A 15 16.21 33.05 68.60
CA ARG A 15 16.60 32.21 69.75
C ARG A 15 15.33 31.78 70.46
N ALA A 16 14.99 30.51 70.31
CA ALA A 16 14.03 29.82 71.16
C ALA A 16 14.61 29.68 72.58
N ARG A 17 13.87 30.11 73.61
CA ARG A 17 13.95 29.55 74.97
C ARG A 17 12.57 29.67 75.63
N GLY A 18 11.99 28.51 75.94
CA GLY A 18 10.81 28.38 76.77
C GLY A 18 11.11 28.76 78.22
N TYR A 19 10.12 29.35 78.88
CA TYR A 19 10.12 29.62 80.29
C TYR A 19 9.40 28.49 81.03
N ALA A 20 10.14 27.81 81.91
CA ALA A 20 9.61 27.06 83.02
C ALA A 20 10.44 27.46 84.25
N ALA A 21 9.81 28.08 85.25
CA ALA A 21 10.13 27.91 86.67
C ALA A 21 9.21 28.80 87.52
N LEU A 22 8.61 28.14 88.52
CA LEU A 22 7.75 28.66 89.56
C LEU A 22 8.59 28.96 90.81
N LEU A 23 8.20 30.02 91.55
CA LEU A 23 8.34 30.25 93.01
C LEU A 23 9.68 30.71 93.67
N LEU A 24 9.46 31.64 94.62
CA LEU A 24 10.16 31.99 95.87
C LEU A 24 11.15 33.19 95.93
N ALA A 25 10.57 34.33 96.36
CA ALA A 25 10.96 35.21 97.47
C ALA A 25 12.19 36.16 97.38
N GLY A 26 11.95 37.43 97.76
CA GLY A 26 12.95 38.21 98.53
C GLY A 26 13.23 39.66 98.12
N THR A 27 12.31 40.59 98.42
CA THR A 27 12.53 41.96 98.96
C THR A 27 13.66 42.88 98.41
N ALA A 28 13.26 43.97 97.75
CA ALA A 28 13.75 45.33 98.02
C ALA A 28 12.74 46.37 97.49
N LEU A 29 11.91 46.88 98.39
CA LEU A 29 10.94 47.96 98.20
C LEU A 29 11.60 49.27 98.66
N ALA A 30 11.58 50.33 97.86
CA ALA A 30 11.45 51.71 98.35
C ALA A 30 11.32 52.70 97.19
N GLY A 31 10.16 53.37 97.10
CA GLY A 31 10.08 54.68 96.45
C GLY A 31 9.21 54.77 95.20
N MET A 32 8.03 54.14 95.15
CA MET A 32 6.95 54.56 94.26
C MET A 32 5.63 54.58 95.05
N PRO A 33 4.76 55.58 94.85
CA PRO A 33 3.51 55.68 95.59
C PRO A 33 2.66 54.43 95.32
N LEU A 34 2.28 53.74 96.39
CA LEU A 34 1.27 52.68 96.34
C LEU A 34 -0.03 53.34 95.84
N SER A 35 -0.50 52.94 94.66
CA SER A 35 -1.87 53.20 94.24
C SER A 35 -2.81 52.58 95.28
N SER A 36 -3.80 53.35 95.72
CA SER A 36 -4.91 52.84 96.50
C SER A 36 -5.57 51.66 95.76
N PRO A 37 -5.97 50.57 96.44
CA PRO A 37 -6.71 49.49 95.79
C PRO A 37 -7.96 50.07 95.13
N ALA A 38 -8.20 49.71 93.88
CA ALA A 38 -9.41 50.09 93.17
C ALA A 38 -10.64 49.65 93.99
N GLN A 39 -11.57 50.56 94.21
CA GLN A 39 -12.78 50.24 94.98
C GLN A 39 -13.70 49.39 94.09
N ALA A 40 -13.87 48.12 94.41
CA ALA A 40 -14.78 47.22 93.68
C ALA A 40 -16.23 47.49 94.09
N GLN A 41 -17.12 47.62 93.10
CA GLN A 41 -18.55 47.86 93.29
C GLN A 41 -19.35 46.87 92.43
N THR A 42 -20.45 46.36 92.99
CA THR A 42 -21.35 45.44 92.30
C THR A 42 -22.72 46.10 92.14
N TRP A 43 -23.29 46.01 90.93
CA TRP A 43 -24.66 46.44 90.66
C TRP A 43 -25.66 45.46 91.29
N ASN A 44 -26.51 45.96 92.18
CA ASN A 44 -27.59 45.17 92.79
C ASN A 44 -28.98 45.53 92.24
N GLY A 45 -29.11 46.66 91.52
CA GLY A 45 -30.36 47.14 90.92
C GLY A 45 -31.50 47.36 91.92
N ALA A 46 -31.20 47.57 93.20
CA ALA A 46 -32.20 47.52 94.27
C ALA A 46 -33.25 48.65 94.22
N VAL A 47 -32.94 49.79 93.58
CA VAL A 47 -33.79 51.00 93.59
C VAL A 47 -34.38 51.31 92.21
N SER A 48 -33.58 51.29 91.15
CA SER A 48 -33.99 51.70 89.80
C SER A 48 -33.05 51.10 88.73
N THR A 49 -33.33 51.36 87.45
CA THR A 49 -32.42 51.02 86.35
C THR A 49 -31.25 52.00 86.19
N ASP A 50 -31.28 53.17 86.82
CA ASP A 50 -30.38 54.29 86.54
C ASP A 50 -29.00 54.13 87.21
N TRP A 51 -27.92 54.16 86.41
CA TRP A 51 -26.52 54.09 86.84
C TRP A 51 -26.17 55.09 87.95
N PHE A 52 -26.75 56.29 87.92
CA PHE A 52 -26.40 57.38 88.84
C PHE A 52 -27.14 57.31 90.19
N THR A 53 -28.07 56.36 90.36
CA THR A 53 -28.75 56.14 91.63
C THR A 53 -27.82 55.39 92.59
N THR A 54 -27.31 56.07 93.63
CA THR A 54 -26.32 55.51 94.57
C THR A 54 -26.75 54.21 95.23
N GLY A 55 -28.05 54.04 95.55
CA GLY A 55 -28.59 52.83 96.17
C GLY A 55 -28.57 51.57 95.30
N ASN A 56 -28.25 51.68 94.00
CA ASN A 56 -28.07 50.53 93.11
C ASN A 56 -26.68 49.88 93.21
N TRP A 57 -25.76 50.46 93.99
CA TRP A 57 -24.36 50.00 94.12
C TRP A 57 -24.07 49.44 95.51
N SER A 58 -23.28 48.37 95.60
CA SER A 58 -22.93 47.69 96.85
C SER A 58 -22.27 48.58 97.93
N THR A 59 -21.68 49.71 97.53
CA THR A 59 -21.02 50.70 98.40
C THR A 59 -21.87 51.95 98.64
N ASN A 60 -23.08 52.03 98.08
CA ASN A 60 -23.93 53.22 98.06
C ASN A 60 -23.27 54.48 97.47
N ALA A 61 -22.37 54.32 96.48
CA ALA A 61 -21.71 55.43 95.78
C ALA A 61 -21.67 55.16 94.28
N VAL A 62 -21.82 56.20 93.45
CA VAL A 62 -21.71 56.07 91.99
C VAL A 62 -20.24 55.77 91.61
N PRO A 63 -19.99 54.87 90.64
CA PRO A 63 -18.64 54.57 90.15
C PRO A 63 -17.87 55.80 89.64
N THR A 64 -16.55 55.75 89.82
CA THR A 64 -15.58 56.75 89.33
C THR A 64 -14.53 56.06 88.44
N SER A 65 -13.65 56.82 87.80
CA SER A 65 -12.55 56.28 86.97
C SER A 65 -11.56 55.36 87.72
N ALA A 66 -11.60 55.30 89.06
CA ALA A 66 -10.80 54.38 89.87
C ALA A 66 -11.58 53.12 90.33
N THR A 67 -12.85 53.00 89.95
CA THR A 67 -13.76 51.95 90.41
C THR A 67 -13.72 50.72 89.49
N MET A 68 -13.74 49.52 90.06
CA MET A 68 -14.00 48.30 89.28
C MET A 68 -15.49 47.95 89.43
N VAL A 69 -16.22 47.96 88.33
CA VAL A 69 -17.67 47.72 88.30
C VAL A 69 -17.94 46.27 87.86
N THR A 70 -18.79 45.57 88.60
CA THR A 70 -19.33 44.26 88.22
C THR A 70 -20.85 44.32 88.11
N ILE A 71 -21.40 43.92 86.96
CA ILE A 71 -22.84 43.83 86.68
C ILE A 71 -23.18 42.37 86.40
N ASP A 72 -23.78 41.69 87.38
CA ASP A 72 -24.05 40.24 87.34
C ASP A 72 -25.54 39.89 87.52
N THR A 73 -26.42 40.87 87.38
CA THR A 73 -27.87 40.68 87.47
C THR A 73 -28.61 41.54 86.45
N THR A 74 -29.79 41.07 86.04
CA THR A 74 -30.79 41.83 85.27
C THR A 74 -32.06 42.13 86.08
N SER A 75 -32.15 41.64 87.32
CA SER A 75 -33.32 41.74 88.20
C SER A 75 -32.92 42.23 89.60
N PRO A 76 -33.74 43.08 90.27
CA PRO A 76 -35.05 43.55 89.85
C PRO A 76 -35.01 44.63 88.76
N HIS A 77 -33.89 45.34 88.59
CA HIS A 77 -33.71 46.36 87.56
C HIS A 77 -32.36 46.20 86.82
N ALA A 78 -32.40 46.11 85.50
CA ALA A 78 -31.22 46.09 84.64
C ALA A 78 -30.55 47.47 84.55
N THR A 79 -29.23 47.50 84.34
CA THR A 79 -28.44 48.73 84.37
C THR A 79 -28.63 49.56 83.10
N VAL A 80 -28.96 50.84 83.24
CA VAL A 80 -29.14 51.82 82.16
C VAL A 80 -28.33 53.08 82.45
N ILE A 81 -27.57 53.55 81.46
CA ILE A 81 -26.94 54.87 81.42
C ILE A 81 -27.75 55.73 80.44
N GLY A 82 -28.62 56.58 80.99
CA GLY A 82 -29.50 57.47 80.21
C GLY A 82 -29.01 58.91 80.06
N THR A 83 -27.98 59.31 80.82
CA THR A 83 -27.40 60.66 80.81
C THR A 83 -25.87 60.60 80.72
N SER A 84 -25.25 61.71 80.33
CA SER A 84 -23.80 61.80 80.14
C SER A 84 -23.00 61.69 81.45
N ALA A 85 -21.72 61.33 81.35
CA ALA A 85 -20.69 61.36 82.40
C ALA A 85 -20.62 60.15 83.36
N ALA A 86 -21.06 58.97 82.93
CA ALA A 86 -20.71 57.75 83.67
C ALA A 86 -19.22 57.44 83.46
N THR A 87 -18.51 57.12 84.55
CA THR A 87 -17.08 56.77 84.49
C THR A 87 -16.81 55.51 85.31
N SER A 88 -15.84 54.71 84.85
CA SER A 88 -15.35 53.55 85.59
C SER A 88 -13.86 53.33 85.32
N GLY A 89 -13.18 52.62 86.20
CA GLY A 89 -11.91 51.98 85.90
C GLY A 89 -12.16 50.77 85.00
N TYR A 90 -12.73 49.70 85.55
CA TYR A 90 -13.11 48.50 84.79
C TYR A 90 -14.63 48.31 84.78
N VAL A 91 -15.17 47.72 83.74
CA VAL A 91 -16.58 47.33 83.65
C VAL A 91 -16.69 45.87 83.23
N ASP A 92 -17.01 45.01 84.20
CA ASP A 92 -17.28 43.60 83.99
C ASP A 92 -18.80 43.38 83.93
N VAL A 93 -19.32 42.97 82.78
CA VAL A 93 -20.74 42.61 82.60
C VAL A 93 -20.85 41.10 82.45
N GLY A 94 -21.61 40.45 83.32
CA GLY A 94 -21.70 39.00 83.38
C GLY A 94 -20.36 38.36 83.76
N GLN A 95 -19.82 38.74 84.92
CA GLN A 95 -18.56 38.21 85.43
C GLN A 95 -18.67 36.72 85.74
N SER A 96 -19.67 36.30 86.51
CA SER A 96 -19.96 34.87 86.75
C SER A 96 -21.44 34.49 86.58
N LEU A 97 -22.32 35.48 86.37
CA LEU A 97 -23.76 35.30 86.17
C LEU A 97 -24.21 36.06 84.90
N THR A 98 -25.52 36.25 84.73
CA THR A 98 -26.08 37.02 83.62
C THR A 98 -26.17 38.51 83.98
N GLY A 99 -25.41 39.35 83.28
CA GLY A 99 -25.44 40.82 83.42
C GLY A 99 -25.87 41.52 82.14
N ALA A 100 -26.51 42.69 82.28
CA ALA A 100 -26.86 43.53 81.15
C ALA A 100 -26.66 45.03 81.45
N LEU A 101 -26.07 45.75 80.49
CA LEU A 101 -25.87 47.19 80.51
C LEU A 101 -26.42 47.83 79.22
N THR A 102 -27.32 48.81 79.34
CA THR A 102 -27.81 49.60 78.21
C THR A 102 -27.35 51.05 78.32
N ILE A 103 -26.67 51.57 77.30
CA ILE A 103 -26.33 52.99 77.16
C ILE A 103 -27.28 53.57 76.11
N SER A 104 -28.13 54.51 76.52
CA SER A 104 -29.18 55.04 75.64
C SER A 104 -29.51 56.51 75.91
N GLY A 105 -30.31 57.13 75.04
CA GLY A 105 -30.83 58.48 75.26
C GLY A 105 -29.78 59.60 75.31
N GLY A 106 -28.61 59.41 74.69
CA GLY A 106 -27.48 60.35 74.78
C GLY A 106 -26.53 60.09 75.97
N GLY A 107 -26.72 58.98 76.69
CA GLY A 107 -25.84 58.57 77.79
C GLY A 107 -24.42 58.23 77.35
N THR A 108 -23.43 58.52 78.19
CA THR A 108 -22.01 58.26 77.88
C THR A 108 -21.30 57.53 79.02
N LEU A 109 -20.51 56.50 78.68
CA LEU A 109 -19.64 55.76 79.59
C LEU A 109 -18.18 55.88 79.16
N ASN A 110 -17.30 56.30 80.08
CA ASN A 110 -15.85 56.29 79.90
C ASN A 110 -15.20 55.29 80.88
N ALA A 111 -14.64 54.20 80.36
CA ALA A 111 -13.96 53.15 81.12
C ALA A 111 -12.44 53.22 80.90
N SER A 112 -11.67 53.63 81.92
CA SER A 112 -10.23 53.91 81.75
C SER A 112 -9.31 52.69 81.85
N GLY A 113 -9.81 51.53 82.29
CA GLY A 113 -9.04 50.29 82.53
C GLY A 113 -9.43 49.12 81.64
N GLY A 114 -10.70 49.02 81.22
CA GLY A 114 -11.17 47.99 80.29
C GLY A 114 -12.65 47.67 80.46
N VAL A 115 -13.22 46.99 79.46
CA VAL A 115 -14.62 46.53 79.47
C VAL A 115 -14.65 45.05 79.09
N HIS A 116 -15.15 44.20 79.97
CA HIS A 116 -15.20 42.75 79.75
C HIS A 116 -16.66 42.26 79.80
N LEU A 117 -17.07 41.47 78.80
CA LEU A 117 -18.41 40.92 78.68
C LEU A 117 -18.33 39.40 78.71
N GLY A 118 -19.01 38.76 79.67
CA GLY A 118 -18.90 37.32 79.88
C GLY A 118 -17.48 36.94 80.35
N VAL A 119 -17.13 37.32 81.58
CA VAL A 119 -15.74 37.30 82.06
C VAL A 119 -15.26 35.89 82.38
N ASN A 120 -15.96 35.15 83.24
CA ASN A 120 -15.60 33.78 83.63
C ASN A 120 -16.42 32.74 82.85
N ALA A 121 -15.94 31.49 82.86
CA ALA A 121 -16.69 30.36 82.32
C ALA A 121 -18.08 30.25 82.97
N GLY A 122 -19.13 30.23 82.15
CA GLY A 122 -20.54 30.22 82.59
C GLY A 122 -21.16 31.61 82.83
N GLY A 123 -20.38 32.69 82.87
CA GLY A 123 -20.88 34.07 82.91
C GLY A 123 -21.42 34.52 81.54
N SER A 124 -22.44 35.39 81.54
CA SER A 124 -23.05 35.92 80.31
C SER A 124 -23.28 37.43 80.42
N GLY A 125 -22.59 38.21 79.59
CA GLY A 125 -22.66 39.67 79.60
C GLY A 125 -23.23 40.25 78.31
N THR A 126 -24.20 41.16 78.41
CA THR A 126 -24.71 41.91 77.25
C THR A 126 -24.55 43.42 77.46
N VAL A 127 -23.96 44.10 76.50
CA VAL A 127 -23.90 45.57 76.44
C VAL A 127 -24.61 46.04 75.18
N THR A 128 -25.58 46.96 75.33
CA THR A 128 -26.27 47.61 74.21
C THR A 128 -26.01 49.10 74.25
N VAL A 129 -25.41 49.66 73.20
CA VAL A 129 -25.21 51.09 73.00
C VAL A 129 -26.16 51.54 71.89
N THR A 130 -27.19 52.33 72.24
CA THR A 130 -28.24 52.66 71.27
C THR A 130 -28.80 54.08 71.36
N GLY A 131 -29.08 54.67 70.21
CA GLY A 131 -29.61 56.03 70.11
C GLY A 131 -28.52 57.08 69.84
N VAL A 132 -28.91 58.14 69.13
CA VAL A 132 -28.00 59.23 68.74
C VAL A 132 -27.37 59.88 69.98
N GLY A 133 -26.05 60.01 69.97
CA GLY A 133 -25.27 60.62 71.05
C GLY A 133 -24.94 59.67 72.21
N SER A 134 -25.45 58.43 72.19
CA SER A 134 -25.06 57.42 73.18
C SER A 134 -23.70 56.83 72.84
N SER A 135 -22.79 56.80 73.82
CA SER A 135 -21.42 56.33 73.56
C SER A 135 -20.78 55.51 74.68
N LEU A 136 -19.98 54.52 74.29
CA LEU A 136 -19.00 53.84 75.13
C LEU A 136 -17.60 54.23 74.66
N THR A 137 -16.76 54.72 75.57
CA THR A 137 -15.35 54.94 75.32
C THR A 137 -14.56 54.13 76.33
N GLU A 138 -13.63 53.32 75.85
CA GLU A 138 -12.71 52.58 76.69
C GLU A 138 -11.25 52.85 76.27
N SER A 139 -10.32 52.82 77.23
CA SER A 139 -8.89 53.13 77.01
C SER A 139 -7.93 51.99 77.38
N GLY A 140 -8.47 50.78 77.59
CA GLY A 140 -7.70 49.56 77.86
C GLY A 140 -7.96 48.52 76.77
N THR A 141 -8.81 47.53 77.08
CA THR A 141 -9.25 46.54 76.10
C THR A 141 -10.74 46.25 76.30
N LEU A 142 -11.45 46.20 75.19
CA LEU A 142 -12.81 45.70 75.09
C LEU A 142 -12.80 44.20 74.78
N GLU A 143 -13.12 43.36 75.75
CA GLU A 143 -13.18 41.90 75.58
C GLU A 143 -14.64 41.43 75.55
N VAL A 144 -15.10 40.95 74.39
CA VAL A 144 -16.46 40.45 74.19
C VAL A 144 -16.42 38.94 74.15
N GLY A 145 -16.88 38.29 75.23
CA GLY A 145 -16.79 36.84 75.41
C GLY A 145 -15.36 36.47 75.79
N TYR A 146 -14.96 36.87 77.00
CA TYR A 146 -13.65 36.52 77.58
C TYR A 146 -13.61 35.01 77.87
N PHE A 147 -13.82 34.51 79.08
CA PHE A 147 -13.99 33.05 79.27
C PHE A 147 -15.47 32.59 79.20
N GLY A 148 -16.43 33.52 79.16
CA GLY A 148 -17.88 33.30 79.16
C GLY A 148 -18.55 33.63 77.82
N THR A 149 -19.83 34.06 77.87
CA THR A 149 -20.58 34.51 76.68
C THR A 149 -20.77 36.03 76.71
N GLY A 150 -20.20 36.76 75.75
CA GLY A 150 -20.33 38.21 75.64
C GLY A 150 -21.05 38.65 74.38
N VAL A 151 -21.93 39.64 74.52
CA VAL A 151 -22.67 40.25 73.40
C VAL A 151 -22.58 41.76 73.47
N LEU A 152 -22.08 42.40 72.41
CA LEU A 152 -22.10 43.85 72.24
C LEU A 152 -23.00 44.23 71.06
N GLN A 153 -23.96 45.10 71.29
CA GLN A 153 -24.86 45.64 70.28
C GLN A 153 -24.70 47.15 70.18
N VAL A 154 -24.30 47.66 69.02
CA VAL A 154 -24.19 49.08 68.69
C VAL A 154 -25.25 49.41 67.65
N GLN A 155 -26.32 50.10 68.05
CA GLN A 155 -27.55 50.19 67.25
C GLN A 155 -28.12 51.60 67.19
N ASN A 156 -28.87 51.93 66.13
CA ASN A 156 -29.67 53.16 66.03
C ASN A 156 -28.88 54.47 66.33
N GLY A 157 -27.64 54.61 65.86
CA GLY A 157 -26.82 55.82 66.05
C GLY A 157 -25.91 55.82 67.27
N GLY A 158 -25.76 54.68 67.95
CA GLY A 158 -24.83 54.51 69.08
C GLY A 158 -23.36 54.44 68.64
N ALA A 159 -22.42 54.85 69.49
CA ALA A 159 -20.99 54.87 69.17
C ALA A 159 -20.14 54.14 70.22
N VAL A 160 -19.19 53.32 69.77
CA VAL A 160 -18.17 52.69 70.62
C VAL A 160 -16.79 53.09 70.13
N LEU A 161 -15.96 53.61 71.03
CA LEU A 161 -14.54 53.88 70.81
C LEU A 161 -13.73 52.99 71.76
N ALA A 162 -12.89 52.13 71.19
CA ALA A 162 -12.05 51.18 71.89
C ALA A 162 -10.59 51.39 71.52
N ASP A 163 -9.67 51.22 72.47
CA ASP A 163 -8.24 51.25 72.17
C ASP A 163 -7.80 49.92 71.54
N ASN A 164 -8.23 48.81 72.14
CA ASN A 164 -8.06 47.45 71.63
C ASN A 164 -9.37 46.70 71.79
N ALA A 165 -9.71 45.78 70.88
CA ALA A 165 -10.91 44.97 71.04
C ALA A 165 -10.67 43.51 70.64
N SER A 166 -11.19 42.58 71.44
CA SER A 166 -11.13 41.15 71.18
C SER A 166 -12.52 40.53 71.30
N ILE A 167 -12.94 39.78 70.27
CA ILE A 167 -14.17 39.00 70.25
C ILE A 167 -13.82 37.53 70.41
N ALA A 168 -14.49 36.86 71.34
CA ALA A 168 -14.27 35.46 71.71
C ALA A 168 -12.83 35.23 72.19
N SER A 169 -12.41 36.01 73.20
CA SER A 169 -11.11 35.91 73.87
C SER A 169 -11.12 34.75 74.86
N TYR A 170 -11.09 33.51 74.32
CA TYR A 170 -11.24 32.20 74.97
C TYR A 170 -12.69 31.69 75.24
N GLY A 171 -13.72 32.47 74.94
CA GLY A 171 -15.14 32.17 75.18
C GLY A 171 -16.03 32.47 73.95
N ASN A 172 -17.34 32.63 74.12
CA ASN A 172 -18.24 32.94 72.99
C ASN A 172 -18.50 34.44 72.92
N GLY A 173 -18.08 35.10 71.83
CA GLY A 173 -18.24 36.54 71.65
C GLY A 173 -19.04 36.90 70.40
N SER A 174 -19.94 37.87 70.52
CA SER A 174 -20.66 38.44 69.37
C SER A 174 -20.75 39.96 69.43
N VAL A 175 -20.44 40.62 68.32
CA VAL A 175 -20.54 42.08 68.15
C VAL A 175 -21.45 42.38 66.95
N THR A 176 -22.38 43.31 67.12
CA THR A 176 -23.25 43.81 66.04
C THR A 176 -23.18 45.33 65.97
N VAL A 177 -22.91 45.89 64.79
CA VAL A 177 -22.97 47.33 64.48
C VAL A 177 -24.04 47.53 63.42
N ASP A 178 -25.20 48.02 63.83
CA ASP A 178 -26.40 48.03 63.01
C ASP A 178 -27.10 49.40 62.96
N GLY A 179 -27.48 49.83 61.77
CA GLY A 179 -28.24 51.06 61.55
C GLY A 179 -27.40 52.30 61.27
N ALA A 180 -28.00 53.26 60.57
CA ALA A 180 -27.35 54.51 60.18
C ALA A 180 -26.81 55.29 61.40
N GLY A 181 -25.56 55.71 61.30
CA GLY A 181 -24.86 56.45 62.36
C GLY A 181 -24.33 55.59 63.50
N SER A 182 -24.62 54.28 63.53
CA SER A 182 -24.01 53.36 64.48
C SER A 182 -22.55 53.11 64.12
N SER A 183 -21.63 53.23 65.08
CA SER A 183 -20.19 53.09 64.80
C SER A 183 -19.41 52.36 65.88
N LEU A 184 -18.51 51.47 65.47
CA LEU A 184 -17.44 50.92 66.32
C LEU A 184 -16.09 51.38 65.75
N HIS A 185 -15.27 52.01 66.57
CA HIS A 185 -13.91 52.43 66.21
C HIS A 185 -12.90 51.78 67.16
N VAL A 186 -11.98 50.97 66.63
CA VAL A 186 -10.89 50.34 67.37
C VAL A 186 -9.56 50.95 66.92
N ILE A 187 -8.85 51.60 67.84
CA ILE A 187 -7.67 52.41 67.51
C ILE A 187 -6.45 51.55 67.17
N ASN A 188 -6.25 50.41 67.82
CA ASN A 188 -5.11 49.52 67.61
C ASN A 188 -5.57 48.17 67.04
N ASP A 189 -5.42 47.09 67.82
CA ASP A 189 -5.71 45.74 67.39
C ASP A 189 -7.19 45.39 67.57
N PHE A 190 -7.80 44.90 66.48
CA PHE A 190 -9.10 44.26 66.53
C PHE A 190 -9.01 42.78 66.19
N ARG A 191 -9.28 41.91 67.17
CA ARG A 191 -9.14 40.46 67.06
C ARG A 191 -10.51 39.79 67.12
N ILE A 192 -10.78 38.88 66.18
CA ILE A 192 -12.05 38.14 66.13
C ILE A 192 -11.73 36.65 66.13
N GLY A 193 -12.26 35.92 67.12
CA GLY A 193 -11.89 34.53 67.32
C GLY A 193 -10.52 34.40 67.98
N ASP A 194 -10.36 35.05 69.13
CA ASP A 194 -9.12 35.06 69.93
C ASP A 194 -9.10 33.86 70.91
N GLY A 195 -8.88 32.65 70.38
CA GLY A 195 -8.87 31.42 71.20
C GLY A 195 -10.16 30.62 71.17
N ALA A 196 -11.27 31.21 70.73
CA ALA A 196 -12.56 30.55 70.54
C ALA A 196 -13.30 31.08 69.29
N SER A 197 -14.61 30.83 69.14
CA SER A 197 -15.41 31.27 67.98
C SER A 197 -16.04 32.63 68.21
N GLY A 198 -15.64 33.64 67.43
CA GLY A 198 -16.13 35.02 67.52
C GLY A 198 -16.91 35.45 66.30
N ALA A 199 -17.98 36.23 66.50
CA ALA A 199 -18.84 36.73 65.43
C ALA A 199 -18.96 38.25 65.41
N LEU A 200 -18.86 38.84 64.22
CA LEU A 200 -19.07 40.26 63.94
C LEU A 200 -20.09 40.43 62.81
N THR A 201 -21.02 41.36 62.99
CA THR A 201 -21.94 41.80 61.94
C THR A 201 -21.98 43.32 61.85
N VAL A 202 -21.78 43.86 60.65
CA VAL A 202 -21.97 45.27 60.32
C VAL A 202 -23.08 45.36 59.28
N SER A 203 -24.20 45.99 59.63
CA SER A 203 -25.41 45.98 58.80
C SER A 203 -26.18 47.30 58.79
N ASN A 204 -27.09 47.43 57.82
CA ASN A 204 -28.03 48.55 57.71
C ASN A 204 -27.36 49.94 57.82
N SER A 205 -26.25 50.15 57.10
CA SER A 205 -25.46 51.39 57.13
C SER A 205 -24.66 51.66 58.42
N GLY A 206 -24.35 50.61 59.19
CA GLY A 206 -23.39 50.67 60.30
C GLY A 206 -21.94 50.84 59.81
N THR A 207 -21.08 51.42 60.65
CA THR A 207 -19.67 51.68 60.31
C THR A 207 -18.70 51.07 61.32
N LEU A 208 -17.74 50.28 60.85
CA LEU A 208 -16.60 49.78 61.60
C LEU A 208 -15.31 50.45 61.11
N VAL A 209 -14.54 51.03 62.03
CA VAL A 209 -13.21 51.59 61.75
C VAL A 209 -12.18 50.87 62.62
N THR A 210 -11.11 50.39 62.01
CA THR A 210 -10.02 49.68 62.70
C THR A 210 -8.67 50.19 62.21
N SER A 211 -7.62 50.13 63.04
CA SER A 211 -6.26 50.26 62.51
C SER A 211 -5.78 48.96 61.91
N TYR A 212 -5.73 47.89 62.70
CA TYR A 212 -5.39 46.55 62.27
C TYR A 212 -6.50 45.59 62.67
N ALA A 213 -6.83 44.62 61.81
CA ALA A 213 -7.85 43.63 62.11
C ALA A 213 -7.45 42.22 61.70
N ALA A 214 -7.74 41.25 62.56
CA ALA A 214 -7.46 39.83 62.32
C ALA A 214 -8.63 38.93 62.74
N LEU A 215 -9.08 38.06 61.83
CA LEU A 215 -10.00 36.97 62.08
C LEU A 215 -9.23 35.65 62.25
N GLY A 216 -9.53 34.88 63.27
CA GLY A 216 -8.81 33.65 63.59
C GLY A 216 -7.41 33.94 64.10
N TRP A 217 -7.29 34.78 65.12
CA TRP A 217 -6.02 35.27 65.67
C TRP A 217 -5.11 34.14 66.19
N THR A 218 -5.68 33.11 66.82
CA THR A 218 -4.93 31.97 67.36
C THR A 218 -5.23 30.69 66.58
N ALA A 219 -4.34 29.69 66.67
CA ALA A 219 -4.48 28.42 65.94
C ALA A 219 -5.78 27.64 66.24
N THR A 220 -6.41 27.87 67.40
CA THR A 220 -7.68 27.24 67.80
C THR A 220 -8.89 28.16 67.63
N GLY A 221 -8.66 29.46 67.40
CA GLY A 221 -9.71 30.46 67.26
C GLY A 221 -10.30 30.50 65.86
N THR A 222 -11.60 30.83 65.76
CA THR A 222 -12.27 31.06 64.47
C THR A 222 -13.05 32.37 64.50
N GLY A 223 -12.74 33.28 63.57
CA GLY A 223 -13.45 34.56 63.43
C GLY A 223 -14.43 34.54 62.26
N PHE A 224 -15.66 35.00 62.50
CA PHE A 224 -16.68 35.21 61.48
C PHE A 224 -17.04 36.70 61.41
N ALA A 225 -16.97 37.30 60.24
CA ALA A 225 -17.41 38.66 60.00
C ALA A 225 -18.35 38.76 58.80
N THR A 226 -19.38 39.59 58.91
CA THR A 226 -20.32 39.91 57.83
C THR A 226 -20.50 41.41 57.72
N VAL A 227 -20.29 41.95 56.53
CA VAL A 227 -20.58 43.36 56.18
C VAL A 227 -21.69 43.35 55.13
N ASP A 228 -22.90 43.68 55.55
CA ASP A 228 -24.11 43.47 54.76
C ASP A 228 -24.94 44.74 54.58
N GLY A 229 -25.42 44.96 53.37
CA GLY A 229 -26.35 46.04 53.05
C GLY A 229 -25.68 47.35 52.62
N ALA A 230 -26.39 48.10 51.78
CA ALA A 230 -25.91 49.37 51.24
C ALA A 230 -25.52 50.38 52.34
N GLY A 231 -24.32 50.95 52.20
CA GLY A 231 -23.77 51.93 53.14
C GLY A 231 -23.13 51.32 54.39
N SER A 232 -23.25 50.00 54.61
CA SER A 232 -22.51 49.32 55.68
C SER A 232 -21.03 49.27 55.30
N ALA A 233 -20.15 49.71 56.20
CA ALA A 233 -18.74 49.89 55.87
C ALA A 233 -17.80 49.36 56.95
N TRP A 234 -16.74 48.66 56.54
CA TRP A 234 -15.57 48.37 57.36
C TRP A 234 -14.32 49.00 56.74
N ASN A 235 -13.74 49.98 57.44
CA ASN A 235 -12.52 50.66 57.01
C ASN A 235 -11.37 50.32 57.97
N SER A 236 -10.41 49.53 57.49
CA SER A 236 -9.15 49.27 58.19
C SER A 236 -8.05 50.19 57.65
N SER A 237 -7.30 50.90 58.49
CA SER A 237 -6.22 51.78 57.98
C SER A 237 -4.91 51.04 57.68
N LEU A 238 -4.72 49.85 58.25
CA LEU A 238 -3.60 48.93 58.00
C LEU A 238 -4.15 47.60 57.45
N ASP A 239 -3.53 46.49 57.81
CA ASP A 239 -3.85 45.18 57.26
C ASP A 239 -5.20 44.66 57.81
N LEU A 240 -5.92 43.98 56.92
CA LEU A 240 -7.07 43.14 57.28
C LEU A 240 -6.71 41.69 56.96
N VAL A 241 -6.59 40.89 58.02
CA VAL A 241 -6.18 39.49 57.95
C VAL A 241 -7.37 38.58 58.20
N VAL A 242 -7.69 37.70 57.25
CA VAL A 242 -8.73 36.68 57.36
C VAL A 242 -8.06 35.31 57.46
N GLY A 243 -8.14 34.69 58.64
CA GLY A 243 -7.41 33.47 58.95
C GLY A 243 -5.94 33.80 59.23
N ASP A 244 -5.67 34.37 60.41
CA ASP A 244 -4.30 34.72 60.80
C ASP A 244 -3.47 33.48 61.18
N ALA A 245 -3.71 32.90 62.36
CA ALA A 245 -3.16 31.60 62.76
C ALA A 245 -4.19 30.47 62.72
N GLY A 246 -5.49 30.79 62.89
CA GLY A 246 -6.62 29.87 62.91
C GLY A 246 -7.54 30.04 61.71
N GLY A 247 -8.85 29.93 61.94
CA GLY A 247 -9.89 30.05 60.93
C GLY A 247 -10.45 31.47 60.81
N GLY A 248 -10.61 31.99 59.60
CA GLY A 248 -11.29 33.28 59.38
C GLY A 248 -12.28 33.21 58.23
N VAL A 249 -13.45 33.82 58.41
CA VAL A 249 -14.48 33.95 57.37
C VAL A 249 -14.97 35.38 57.31
N LEU A 250 -14.86 36.00 56.14
CA LEU A 250 -15.43 37.32 55.85
C LEU A 250 -16.44 37.23 54.71
N THR A 251 -17.64 37.75 54.92
CA THR A 251 -18.66 37.89 53.87
C THR A 251 -19.01 39.36 53.69
N VAL A 252 -18.96 39.84 52.45
CA VAL A 252 -19.38 41.18 52.05
C VAL A 252 -20.53 41.02 51.06
N SER A 253 -21.71 41.49 51.43
CA SER A 253 -22.95 41.23 50.67
C SER A 253 -23.88 42.43 50.56
N ASN A 254 -24.80 42.36 49.60
CA ASN A 254 -25.92 43.30 49.42
C ASN A 254 -25.53 44.80 49.41
N GLY A 255 -24.35 45.14 48.86
CA GLY A 255 -23.89 46.53 48.80
C GLY A 255 -22.97 46.97 49.94
N GLY A 256 -22.50 46.04 50.78
CA GLY A 256 -21.52 46.31 51.83
C GLY A 256 -20.14 46.67 51.27
N SER A 257 -19.34 47.44 52.01
CA SER A 257 -18.02 47.90 51.59
C SER A 257 -16.93 47.61 52.63
N VAL A 258 -15.83 47.01 52.19
CA VAL A 258 -14.62 46.78 53.00
C VAL A 258 -13.43 47.47 52.37
N THR A 259 -12.62 48.17 53.16
CA THR A 259 -11.37 48.77 52.72
C THR A 259 -10.22 48.50 53.69
N ASN A 260 -9.00 48.37 53.17
CA ASN A 260 -7.79 48.13 53.98
C ASN A 260 -6.50 48.62 53.28
N TYR A 261 -5.37 48.56 54.00
CA TYR A 261 -4.04 48.72 53.42
C TYR A 261 -3.64 47.46 52.63
N ASN A 262 -3.19 46.39 53.30
CA ASN A 262 -3.03 45.05 52.68
C ASN A 262 -4.16 44.11 53.06
N GLY A 263 -4.63 43.32 52.10
CA GLY A 263 -5.61 42.26 52.35
C GLY A 263 -4.88 40.94 52.41
N VAL A 264 -5.03 40.18 53.50
CA VAL A 264 -4.33 38.90 53.68
C VAL A 264 -5.33 37.81 54.03
N ILE A 265 -5.33 36.72 53.28
CA ILE A 265 -6.19 35.56 53.50
C ILE A 265 -5.31 34.33 53.74
N GLY A 266 -5.42 33.68 54.90
CA GLY A 266 -4.56 32.55 55.28
C GLY A 266 -3.11 32.98 55.49
N ASN A 267 -2.86 33.75 56.55
CA ASN A 267 -1.59 34.43 56.80
C ASN A 267 -0.45 33.46 57.17
N GLN A 268 -0.66 32.64 58.21
CA GLN A 268 0.37 31.75 58.77
C GLN A 268 0.20 30.30 58.30
N ALA A 269 1.26 29.49 58.43
CA ALA A 269 1.21 28.08 58.08
C ALA A 269 0.13 27.34 58.89
N GLY A 270 -0.76 26.61 58.21
CA GLY A 270 -1.88 25.88 58.82
C GLY A 270 -3.16 26.70 59.04
N SER A 271 -3.11 28.03 58.87
CA SER A 271 -4.30 28.89 58.94
C SER A 271 -5.23 28.68 57.73
N ILE A 272 -6.52 28.99 57.91
CA ILE A 272 -7.54 28.91 56.85
C ILE A 272 -8.32 30.22 56.81
N GLY A 273 -8.21 30.96 55.72
CA GLY A 273 -9.00 32.16 55.46
C GLY A 273 -9.97 31.96 54.30
N ASN A 274 -11.22 32.40 54.46
CA ASN A 274 -12.23 32.37 53.41
C ASN A 274 -12.92 33.72 53.29
N VAL A 275 -12.93 34.31 52.10
CA VAL A 275 -13.62 35.57 51.83
C VAL A 275 -14.59 35.43 50.67
N THR A 276 -15.79 35.99 50.83
CA THR A 276 -16.81 36.08 49.78
C THR A 276 -17.25 37.53 49.61
N VAL A 277 -17.17 38.05 48.39
CA VAL A 277 -17.69 39.36 47.99
C VAL A 277 -18.80 39.12 46.98
N ASP A 278 -20.05 39.23 47.42
CA ASP A 278 -21.22 38.79 46.68
C ASP A 278 -22.27 39.89 46.50
N GLY A 279 -22.84 39.96 45.29
CA GLY A 279 -23.94 40.88 44.98
C GLY A 279 -23.49 42.23 44.46
N ALA A 280 -24.34 42.83 43.63
CA ALA A 280 -24.08 44.13 43.01
C ALA A 280 -23.85 45.23 44.06
N GLY A 281 -22.77 45.98 43.88
CA GLY A 281 -22.37 47.07 44.78
C GLY A 281 -21.59 46.62 46.02
N SER A 282 -21.46 45.32 46.28
CA SER A 282 -20.58 44.82 47.33
C SER A 282 -19.12 44.97 46.92
N THR A 283 -18.30 45.61 47.75
CA THR A 283 -16.91 45.95 47.39
C THR A 283 -15.89 45.57 48.44
N TRP A 284 -14.72 45.09 48.00
CA TRP A 284 -13.53 44.99 48.83
C TRP A 284 -12.32 45.65 48.15
N ALA A 285 -11.81 46.74 48.73
CA ALA A 285 -10.70 47.50 48.19
C ALA A 285 -9.46 47.48 49.11
N SER A 286 -8.37 46.88 48.63
CA SER A 286 -7.05 47.02 49.25
C SER A 286 -6.28 48.16 48.57
N SER A 287 -5.68 49.06 49.33
CA SER A 287 -4.83 50.11 48.76
C SER A 287 -3.40 49.64 48.43
N GLN A 288 -3.06 48.41 48.82
CA GLN A 288 -1.82 47.70 48.48
C GLN A 288 -2.13 46.26 48.01
N LEU A 289 -1.22 45.32 48.28
CA LEU A 289 -1.28 43.93 47.84
C LEU A 289 -2.45 43.18 48.50
N LEU A 290 -3.12 42.35 47.72
CA LEU A 290 -4.05 41.33 48.17
C LEU A 290 -3.39 39.95 48.07
N SER A 291 -3.10 39.30 49.20
CA SER A 291 -2.53 37.94 49.25
C SER A 291 -3.60 36.91 49.61
N VAL A 292 -3.87 35.97 48.70
CA VAL A 292 -4.79 34.84 48.88
C VAL A 292 -3.98 33.57 49.10
N GLY A 293 -3.94 33.06 50.33
CA GLY A 293 -3.02 32.01 50.74
C GLY A 293 -1.61 32.58 50.86
N SER A 294 -1.32 33.31 51.94
CA SER A 294 0.01 33.89 52.17
C SER A 294 1.03 32.81 52.55
N SER A 295 0.97 32.28 53.78
CA SER A 295 1.66 31.04 54.18
C SER A 295 0.70 29.87 54.45
N GLY A 296 -0.59 30.16 54.60
CA GLY A 296 -1.64 29.19 54.91
C GLY A 296 -2.50 28.82 53.71
N THR A 297 -3.76 28.47 53.97
CA THR A 297 -4.77 28.26 52.93
C THR A 297 -5.70 29.47 52.88
N GLY A 298 -5.82 30.10 51.71
CA GLY A 298 -6.72 31.23 51.50
C GLY A 298 -7.65 31.01 50.32
N ALA A 299 -8.91 31.40 50.47
CA ALA A 299 -9.89 31.40 49.40
C ALA A 299 -10.59 32.76 49.28
N LEU A 300 -10.74 33.26 48.05
CA LEU A 300 -11.52 34.44 47.71
C LEU A 300 -12.50 34.11 46.59
N THR A 301 -13.79 34.33 46.85
CA THR A 301 -14.86 34.26 45.84
C THR A 301 -15.46 35.64 45.60
N VAL A 302 -15.51 36.06 44.35
CA VAL A 302 -16.20 37.27 43.90
C VAL A 302 -17.36 36.86 43.00
N SER A 303 -18.59 37.15 43.40
CA SER A 303 -19.78 36.63 42.73
C SER A 303 -20.93 37.62 42.58
N ASN A 304 -21.83 37.33 41.65
CA ASN A 304 -23.11 38.04 41.44
C ASN A 304 -23.02 39.57 41.36
N GLY A 305 -21.97 40.11 40.72
CA GLY A 305 -21.77 41.56 40.59
C GLY A 305 -20.90 42.21 41.67
N GLY A 306 -20.31 41.43 42.57
CA GLY A 306 -19.33 41.92 43.55
C GLY A 306 -18.03 42.40 42.89
N ALA A 307 -17.34 43.36 43.53
CA ALA A 307 -16.12 43.94 43.00
C ALA A 307 -14.97 43.94 44.02
N VAL A 308 -13.78 43.51 43.57
CA VAL A 308 -12.54 43.55 44.35
C VAL A 308 -11.52 44.41 43.63
N SER A 309 -10.80 45.26 44.36
CA SER A 309 -9.70 46.05 43.80
C SER A 309 -8.48 46.05 44.70
N SER A 310 -7.28 45.99 44.10
CA SER A 310 -6.00 46.09 44.80
C SER A 310 -4.93 46.75 43.93
N THR A 311 -3.71 46.95 44.45
CA THR A 311 -2.59 47.36 43.59
C THR A 311 -1.88 46.21 42.89
N GLY A 312 -2.11 45.00 43.40
CA GLY A 312 -1.69 43.72 42.85
C GLY A 312 -2.38 42.60 43.64
N ALA A 313 -2.40 41.39 43.09
CA ALA A 313 -2.92 40.21 43.78
C ALA A 313 -1.94 39.04 43.66
N SER A 314 -1.70 38.32 44.75
CA SER A 314 -0.87 37.12 44.79
C SER A 314 -1.69 35.95 45.36
N VAL A 315 -1.80 34.86 44.61
CA VAL A 315 -2.56 33.67 44.98
C VAL A 315 -1.59 32.50 45.16
N GLY A 316 -1.46 31.96 46.38
CA GLY A 316 -0.39 31.01 46.73
C GLY A 316 0.96 31.70 46.81
N ASP A 317 1.10 32.60 47.78
CA ASP A 317 2.17 33.60 47.83
C ASP A 317 3.53 33.00 48.21
N LEU A 318 3.61 32.35 49.37
CA LEU A 318 4.83 31.77 49.92
C LEU A 318 4.89 30.26 49.74
N ALA A 319 6.09 29.69 49.86
CA ALA A 319 6.30 28.25 49.72
C ALA A 319 5.45 27.43 50.71
N GLY A 320 4.72 26.44 50.21
CA GLY A 320 3.82 25.59 51.01
C GLY A 320 2.41 26.15 51.23
N SER A 321 2.13 27.39 50.79
CA SER A 321 0.80 27.98 50.84
C SER A 321 -0.12 27.47 49.74
N ASN A 322 -1.44 27.59 49.95
CA ASN A 322 -2.47 27.27 48.96
C ASN A 322 -3.45 28.45 48.82
N GLY A 323 -3.49 29.07 47.64
CA GLY A 323 -4.43 30.14 47.31
C GLY A 323 -5.48 29.68 46.29
N ASN A 324 -6.73 30.06 46.50
CA ASN A 324 -7.81 29.83 45.54
C ASN A 324 -8.60 31.12 45.28
N LEU A 325 -8.66 31.57 44.03
CA LEU A 325 -9.38 32.76 43.60
C LEU A 325 -10.45 32.37 42.58
N THR A 326 -11.71 32.74 42.85
CA THR A 326 -12.83 32.56 41.93
C THR A 326 -13.49 33.90 41.64
N VAL A 327 -13.63 34.26 40.38
CA VAL A 327 -14.40 35.43 39.91
C VAL A 327 -15.50 34.92 38.99
N THR A 328 -16.75 34.97 39.43
CA THR A 328 -17.85 34.35 38.68
C THR A 328 -19.16 35.12 38.67
N GLY A 329 -19.88 35.06 37.56
CA GLY A 329 -21.16 35.75 37.39
C GLY A 329 -21.00 37.11 36.71
N ALA A 330 -22.02 37.50 35.96
CA ALA A 330 -22.00 38.73 35.19
C ALA A 330 -21.81 39.96 36.10
N GLY A 331 -20.87 40.83 35.72
CA GLY A 331 -20.54 42.04 36.48
C GLY A 331 -19.61 41.84 37.67
N SER A 332 -19.22 40.59 38.00
CA SER A 332 -18.21 40.33 39.02
C SER A 332 -16.82 40.66 38.50
N THR A 333 -16.08 41.48 39.24
CA THR A 333 -14.79 41.99 38.79
C THR A 333 -13.70 41.90 39.85
N LEU A 334 -12.48 41.55 39.43
CA LEU A 334 -11.26 41.86 40.16
C LEU A 334 -10.40 42.80 39.31
N THR A 335 -10.00 43.94 39.88
CA THR A 335 -9.18 44.94 39.17
C THR A 335 -7.92 45.26 39.96
N SER A 336 -6.76 45.05 39.35
CA SER A 336 -5.47 45.48 39.87
C SER A 336 -5.07 46.82 39.22
N THR A 337 -4.62 47.81 40.01
CA THR A 337 -4.30 49.17 39.52
C THR A 337 -3.05 49.78 40.18
N GLY A 338 -2.38 50.74 39.55
CA GLY A 338 -1.26 51.45 40.17
C GLY A 338 0.10 50.72 40.08
N VAL A 339 1.02 51.00 41.02
CA VAL A 339 2.38 50.45 41.01
C VAL A 339 2.34 49.01 41.53
N GLY A 340 2.83 48.05 40.74
CA GLY A 340 2.73 46.63 41.07
C GLY A 340 1.50 45.93 40.47
N ASN A 341 0.86 46.54 39.47
CA ASN A 341 -0.32 46.05 38.77
C ASN A 341 -0.10 44.66 38.13
N GLN A 342 -0.22 43.60 38.93
CA GLN A 342 0.01 42.22 38.54
C GLN A 342 -0.97 41.31 39.27
N VAL A 343 -1.46 40.29 38.57
CA VAL A 343 -2.18 39.17 39.18
C VAL A 343 -1.32 37.92 39.04
N ILE A 344 -0.80 37.44 40.16
CA ILE A 344 0.12 36.30 40.23
C ILE A 344 -0.61 35.09 40.78
N ILE A 345 -0.65 34.02 40.02
CA ILE A 345 -1.23 32.73 40.37
C ILE A 345 -0.10 31.72 40.57
N GLY A 346 0.09 31.25 41.80
CA GLY A 346 1.21 30.40 42.20
C GLY A 346 2.51 31.19 42.20
N ASN A 347 2.69 32.06 43.20
CA ASN A 347 3.92 32.86 43.30
C ASN A 347 5.10 31.96 43.71
N SER A 348 5.15 31.52 44.96
CA SER A 348 6.07 30.46 45.45
C SER A 348 5.33 29.25 46.01
N GLY A 349 4.01 29.35 46.25
CA GLY A 349 3.12 28.27 46.66
C GLY A 349 2.25 27.74 45.52
N THR A 350 1.13 27.13 45.88
CA THR A 350 0.12 26.63 44.91
C THR A 350 -0.99 27.67 44.76
N GLY A 351 -1.23 28.15 43.54
CA GLY A 351 -2.31 29.07 43.24
C GLY A 351 -3.29 28.50 42.21
N SER A 352 -4.57 28.71 42.46
CA SER A 352 -5.67 28.38 41.54
C SER A 352 -6.52 29.61 41.25
N LEU A 353 -6.78 29.87 39.97
CA LEU A 353 -7.67 30.92 39.49
C LEU A 353 -8.78 30.33 38.60
N GLN A 354 -10.03 30.67 38.89
CA GLN A 354 -11.16 30.41 38.01
C GLN A 354 -11.93 31.70 37.69
N ILE A 355 -12.04 32.01 36.41
CA ILE A 355 -12.91 33.06 35.86
C ILE A 355 -14.03 32.37 35.10
N ALA A 356 -15.27 32.52 35.55
CA ALA A 356 -16.40 31.79 34.99
C ALA A 356 -17.69 32.60 34.88
N ASN A 357 -18.63 32.18 34.03
CA ASN A 357 -19.98 32.73 33.96
C ASN A 357 -20.04 34.27 33.79
N GLY A 358 -19.12 34.87 33.04
CA GLY A 358 -19.11 36.33 32.80
C GLY A 358 -18.31 37.16 33.80
N GLY A 359 -17.52 36.52 34.68
CA GLY A 359 -16.57 37.20 35.55
C GLY A 359 -15.42 37.85 34.77
N VAL A 360 -14.85 38.93 35.31
CA VAL A 360 -13.78 39.68 34.62
C VAL A 360 -12.61 39.99 35.56
N ILE A 361 -11.39 39.73 35.11
CA ILE A 361 -10.16 40.22 35.74
C ILE A 361 -9.48 41.24 34.83
N ASN A 362 -9.06 42.37 35.40
CA ASN A 362 -8.29 43.39 34.70
C ASN A 362 -7.00 43.72 35.47
N ASP A 363 -5.87 43.64 34.77
CA ASP A 363 -4.56 43.98 35.31
C ASP A 363 -3.57 44.37 34.20
N ALA A 364 -2.32 44.70 34.56
CA ALA A 364 -1.29 44.96 33.56
C ALA A 364 -0.44 43.73 33.21
N TYR A 365 -0.25 42.81 34.15
CA TYR A 365 0.55 41.60 33.93
C TYR A 365 -0.03 40.41 34.69
N GLY A 366 -0.59 39.46 33.95
CA GLY A 366 -0.94 38.15 34.46
C GLY A 366 0.29 37.26 34.52
N ILE A 367 0.50 36.59 35.66
CA ILE A 367 1.59 35.63 35.84
C ILE A 367 1.04 34.34 36.44
N VAL A 368 1.31 33.19 35.81
CA VAL A 368 0.91 31.87 36.29
C VAL A 368 2.16 31.02 36.50
N GLY A 369 2.49 30.65 37.74
CA GLY A 369 3.72 29.94 38.11
C GLY A 369 4.96 30.85 38.08
N ASN A 370 5.07 31.76 39.05
CA ASN A 370 6.07 32.84 39.04
C ASN A 370 7.48 32.38 39.42
N SER A 371 7.64 31.81 40.61
CA SER A 371 8.94 31.48 41.20
C SER A 371 9.26 29.99 41.14
N VAL A 372 10.52 29.63 41.37
CA VAL A 372 10.95 28.23 41.47
C VAL A 372 10.15 27.52 42.57
N GLY A 373 9.50 26.41 42.23
CA GLY A 373 8.62 25.67 43.14
C GLY A 373 7.18 26.19 43.22
N GLY A 374 6.89 27.36 42.65
CA GLY A 374 5.53 27.88 42.50
C GLY A 374 4.75 27.11 41.44
N ALA A 375 3.49 26.79 41.75
CA ALA A 375 2.58 26.07 40.86
C ALA A 375 1.29 26.88 40.66
N GLY A 376 1.10 27.41 39.46
CA GLY A 376 -0.07 28.20 39.09
C GLY A 376 -0.98 27.47 38.13
N THR A 377 -2.29 27.51 38.40
CA THR A 377 -3.34 27.03 37.49
C THR A 377 -4.40 28.09 37.30
N ALA A 378 -4.72 28.43 36.05
CA ALA A 378 -5.73 29.42 35.70
C ALA A 378 -6.71 28.86 34.66
N THR A 379 -8.00 29.09 34.87
CA THR A 379 -9.06 28.70 33.95
C THR A 379 -9.97 29.89 33.65
N VAL A 380 -10.12 30.21 32.37
CA VAL A 380 -11.06 31.22 31.87
C VAL A 380 -12.12 30.50 31.04
N ASP A 381 -13.30 30.34 31.61
CA ASP A 381 -14.32 29.42 31.10
C ASP A 381 -15.68 30.08 30.96
N GLY A 382 -16.36 29.82 29.84
CA GLY A 382 -17.72 30.29 29.60
C GLY A 382 -17.79 31.67 28.93
N LEU A 383 -18.89 31.88 28.20
CA LEU A 383 -19.13 33.12 27.45
C LEU A 383 -19.10 34.36 28.35
N GLY A 384 -18.34 35.37 27.92
CA GLY A 384 -18.21 36.65 28.62
C GLY A 384 -17.15 36.67 29.73
N SER A 385 -16.65 35.50 30.16
CA SER A 385 -15.55 35.39 31.11
C SER A 385 -14.27 35.92 30.48
N GLN A 386 -13.60 36.86 31.16
CA GLN A 386 -12.48 37.61 30.60
C GLN A 386 -11.31 37.76 31.56
N TRP A 387 -10.10 37.60 31.03
CA TRP A 387 -8.87 38.06 31.67
C TRP A 387 -8.16 39.06 30.75
N ASN A 388 -8.15 40.33 31.15
CA ASN A 388 -7.65 41.43 30.36
C ASN A 388 -6.34 41.97 30.94
N ASN A 389 -5.24 41.73 30.24
CA ASN A 389 -3.91 42.21 30.58
C ASN A 389 -3.54 43.38 29.65
N THR A 390 -3.27 44.57 30.19
CA THR A 390 -2.78 45.69 29.34
C THR A 390 -1.34 45.49 28.86
N GLY A 391 -0.58 44.60 29.49
CA GLY A 391 0.81 44.25 29.18
C GLY A 391 0.94 42.80 28.73
N TYR A 392 1.84 42.04 29.39
CA TYR A 392 2.14 40.65 29.04
C TYR A 392 1.40 39.67 29.94
N LEU A 393 1.02 38.52 29.37
CA LEU A 393 0.70 37.32 30.13
C LEU A 393 1.90 36.37 30.15
N ILE A 394 2.23 35.85 31.32
CA ILE A 394 3.34 34.90 31.52
C ILE A 394 2.79 33.61 32.12
N VAL A 395 3.00 32.48 31.44
CA VAL A 395 2.61 31.14 31.91
C VAL A 395 3.86 30.28 32.06
N GLY A 396 4.17 29.88 33.29
CA GLY A 396 5.42 29.22 33.65
C GLY A 396 6.59 30.19 33.55
N ALA A 397 6.72 31.12 34.49
CA ALA A 397 7.86 32.02 34.56
C ALA A 397 9.13 31.24 34.97
N ALA A 398 9.34 31.03 36.27
CA ALA A 398 10.34 30.10 36.83
C ALA A 398 9.73 28.84 37.45
N GLY A 399 8.41 28.84 37.68
CA GLY A 399 7.65 27.72 38.22
C GLY A 399 6.92 26.91 37.15
N GLY A 400 5.94 26.11 37.59
CA GLY A 400 4.99 25.42 36.73
C GLY A 400 3.72 26.25 36.56
N GLY A 401 3.36 26.59 35.33
CA GLY A 401 2.15 27.35 35.01
C GLY A 401 1.27 26.65 34.00
N SER A 402 -0.05 26.63 34.25
CA SER A 402 -1.04 26.12 33.31
C SER A 402 -2.22 27.09 33.16
N LEU A 403 -2.58 27.40 31.92
CA LEU A 403 -3.74 28.21 31.57
C LEU A 403 -4.67 27.45 30.62
N THR A 404 -5.95 27.40 30.95
CA THR A 404 -7.01 26.88 30.08
C THR A 404 -7.99 27.99 29.73
N ILE A 405 -8.27 28.16 28.43
CA ILE A 405 -9.27 29.08 27.89
C ILE A 405 -10.31 28.23 27.16
N ALA A 406 -11.54 28.20 27.68
CA ALA A 406 -12.56 27.25 27.23
C ALA A 406 -13.97 27.85 27.14
N ASN A 407 -14.82 27.16 26.37
CA ASN A 407 -16.26 27.42 26.26
C ASN A 407 -16.66 28.90 26.03
N GLY A 408 -15.89 29.63 25.22
CA GLY A 408 -16.16 31.04 24.92
C GLY A 408 -15.49 32.06 25.85
N GLY A 409 -14.61 31.60 26.74
CA GLY A 409 -13.75 32.46 27.55
C GLY A 409 -12.71 33.20 26.70
N VAL A 410 -12.31 34.39 27.14
CA VAL A 410 -11.38 35.25 26.40
C VAL A 410 -10.25 35.73 27.31
N VAL A 411 -9.02 35.62 26.81
CA VAL A 411 -7.85 36.26 27.42
C VAL A 411 -7.26 37.24 26.41
N SER A 412 -6.97 38.47 26.84
CA SER A 412 -6.43 39.50 25.96
C SER A 412 -5.20 40.17 26.53
N ASP A 413 -4.15 40.32 25.72
CA ASP A 413 -2.84 40.84 26.13
C ASP A 413 -2.38 42.01 25.24
N GLY A 414 -2.14 43.17 25.84
CA GLY A 414 -1.73 44.39 25.15
C GLY A 414 -0.29 44.38 24.62
N ALA A 415 0.58 43.48 25.11
CA ALA A 415 1.98 43.39 24.67
C ALA A 415 2.39 42.01 24.13
N GLY A 416 1.65 40.93 24.46
CA GLY A 416 1.93 39.56 23.99
C GLY A 416 1.94 38.51 25.11
N GLY A 417 2.29 37.28 24.77
CA GLY A 417 2.26 36.15 25.69
C GLY A 417 3.58 35.39 25.75
N PHE A 418 3.98 34.94 26.94
CA PHE A 418 5.15 34.08 27.16
C PHE A 418 4.77 32.77 27.83
N ILE A 419 5.28 31.66 27.33
CA ILE A 419 5.12 30.32 27.90
C ILE A 419 6.50 29.73 28.18
N GLY A 420 6.82 29.37 29.42
CA GLY A 420 8.14 28.84 29.79
C GLY A 420 9.25 29.91 29.67
N THR A 421 9.20 30.92 30.55
CA THR A 421 9.96 32.17 30.36
C THR A 421 11.45 32.04 30.70
N VAL A 422 11.78 31.45 31.85
CA VAL A 422 13.17 31.25 32.29
C VAL A 422 13.60 29.79 32.22
N ALA A 423 14.92 29.54 32.27
CA ALA A 423 15.46 28.18 32.28
C ALA A 423 14.90 27.36 33.47
N GLY A 424 14.39 26.16 33.20
CA GLY A 424 13.70 25.31 34.18
C GLY A 424 12.21 25.62 34.39
N GLY A 425 11.73 26.78 33.96
CA GLY A 425 10.30 27.11 33.97
C GLY A 425 9.51 26.27 32.98
N THR A 426 8.30 25.86 33.36
CA THR A 426 7.41 25.05 32.52
C THR A 426 6.04 25.70 32.39
N GLY A 427 5.62 25.99 31.16
CA GLY A 427 4.34 26.62 30.87
C GLY A 427 3.49 25.80 29.92
N SER A 428 2.18 25.80 30.13
CA SER A 428 1.21 25.19 29.23
C SER A 428 -0.03 26.05 29.06
N VAL A 429 -0.41 26.31 27.81
CA VAL A 429 -1.64 27.03 27.46
C VAL A 429 -2.50 26.17 26.54
N SER A 430 -3.77 26.03 26.87
CA SER A 430 -4.79 25.36 26.05
C SER A 430 -5.92 26.33 25.71
N VAL A 431 -6.22 26.48 24.41
CA VAL A 431 -7.33 27.28 23.90
C VAL A 431 -8.27 26.34 23.15
N SER A 432 -9.43 26.04 23.73
CA SER A 432 -10.34 25.01 23.21
C SER A 432 -11.80 25.46 23.20
N GLY A 433 -12.53 25.05 22.16
CA GLY A 433 -13.95 25.33 22.02
C GLY A 433 -14.25 26.57 21.19
N ALA A 434 -15.44 26.60 20.60
CA ALA A 434 -15.88 27.72 19.77
C ALA A 434 -15.90 29.03 20.57
N ASN A 435 -15.45 30.12 19.94
CA ASN A 435 -15.33 31.47 20.50
C ASN A 435 -14.34 31.61 21.67
N SER A 436 -13.67 30.54 22.10
CA SER A 436 -12.55 30.65 23.04
C SER A 436 -11.38 31.32 22.36
N ALA A 437 -10.86 32.41 22.93
CA ALA A 437 -9.86 33.23 22.28
C ALA A 437 -8.72 33.65 23.21
N TRP A 438 -7.49 33.59 22.68
CA TRP A 438 -6.34 34.27 23.26
C TRP A 438 -5.86 35.36 22.30
N ALA A 439 -6.25 36.61 22.58
CA ALA A 439 -6.03 37.76 21.72
C ALA A 439 -4.79 38.55 22.16
N ASN A 440 -3.73 38.51 21.37
CA ASN A 440 -2.47 39.17 21.67
C ASN A 440 -2.20 40.27 20.63
N VAL A 441 -1.92 41.49 21.10
CA VAL A 441 -1.45 42.57 20.22
C VAL A 441 -0.02 42.29 19.73
N GLY A 442 0.82 41.74 20.60
CA GLY A 442 2.19 41.34 20.28
C GLY A 442 2.35 39.87 19.90
N ALA A 443 3.59 39.40 19.90
CA ALA A 443 3.93 38.02 19.57
C ALA A 443 3.65 37.07 20.74
N VAL A 444 3.39 35.80 20.42
CA VAL A 444 3.31 34.71 21.41
C VAL A 444 4.61 33.90 21.36
N ILE A 445 5.29 33.79 22.49
CA ILE A 445 6.58 33.10 22.63
C ILE A 445 6.39 31.82 23.45
N VAL A 446 6.60 30.68 22.81
CA VAL A 446 6.42 29.34 23.38
C VAL A 446 7.79 28.70 23.63
N GLY A 447 8.15 28.51 24.89
CA GLY A 447 9.51 28.10 25.28
C GLY A 447 10.50 29.24 25.02
N ASN A 448 10.47 30.27 25.88
CA ASN A 448 11.38 31.41 25.76
C ASN A 448 12.81 31.01 26.16
N SER A 449 13.05 30.71 27.43
CA SER A 449 14.29 30.06 27.91
C SER A 449 14.02 28.70 28.58
N GLY A 450 12.75 28.39 28.88
CA GLY A 450 12.30 27.16 29.50
C GLY A 450 11.57 26.24 28.52
N THR A 451 10.61 25.47 29.04
CA THR A 451 9.72 24.62 28.23
C THR A 451 8.33 25.24 28.14
N GLY A 452 7.84 25.44 26.92
CA GLY A 452 6.49 25.95 26.68
C GLY A 452 5.68 25.04 25.77
N THR A 453 4.39 24.92 26.06
CA THR A 453 3.43 24.20 25.23
C THR A 453 2.20 25.07 24.95
N LEU A 454 1.78 25.13 23.69
CA LEU A 454 0.55 25.79 23.25
C LEU A 454 -0.31 24.79 22.46
N THR A 455 -1.54 24.58 22.90
CA THR A 455 -2.53 23.78 22.17
C THR A 455 -3.74 24.64 21.80
N VAL A 456 -4.10 24.65 20.52
CA VAL A 456 -5.30 25.30 20.01
C VAL A 456 -6.18 24.20 19.40
N SER A 457 -7.40 24.03 19.92
CA SER A 457 -8.25 22.90 19.53
C SER A 457 -9.74 23.21 19.49
N ASN A 458 -10.52 22.34 18.87
CA ASN A 458 -11.99 22.37 18.90
C ASN A 458 -12.62 23.74 18.55
N GLY A 459 -12.06 24.48 17.59
CA GLY A 459 -12.54 25.82 17.19
C GLY A 459 -11.99 27.00 18.00
N GLY A 460 -11.03 26.76 18.90
CA GLY A 460 -10.31 27.82 19.63
C GLY A 460 -9.44 28.68 18.71
N THR A 461 -9.19 29.93 19.11
CA THR A 461 -8.43 30.89 18.31
C THR A 461 -7.32 31.56 19.13
N VAL A 462 -6.09 31.57 18.60
CA VAL A 462 -4.99 32.40 19.12
C VAL A 462 -4.68 33.47 18.08
N MET A 463 -4.80 34.73 18.46
CA MET A 463 -4.40 35.87 17.64
C MET A 463 -3.12 36.47 18.17
N SER A 464 -2.13 36.69 17.30
CA SER A 464 -0.86 37.30 17.67
C SER A 464 -0.17 37.96 16.47
N ASN A 465 0.67 38.97 16.72
CA ASN A 465 1.54 39.55 15.70
C ASN A 465 2.82 38.72 15.53
N GLY A 466 2.66 37.50 15.04
CA GLY A 466 3.73 36.50 14.92
C GLY A 466 3.94 35.67 16.19
N GLY A 467 5.01 34.89 16.22
CA GLY A 467 5.35 34.06 17.37
C GLY A 467 6.64 33.27 17.20
N THR A 468 7.16 32.76 18.31
CA THR A 468 8.39 31.96 18.32
C THR A 468 8.20 30.73 19.19
N ALA A 469 8.58 29.55 18.71
CA ALA A 469 8.72 28.35 19.51
C ALA A 469 10.20 28.00 19.69
N GLY A 470 10.69 27.92 20.93
CA GLY A 470 12.11 27.65 21.22
C GLY A 470 13.00 28.88 20.95
N ASN A 471 12.83 29.94 21.74
CA ASN A 471 13.46 31.24 21.50
C ASN A 471 14.96 31.23 21.82
N PHE A 472 15.37 30.93 23.05
CA PHE A 472 16.78 30.94 23.47
C PHE A 472 17.43 29.55 23.47
N ALA A 473 18.76 29.50 23.55
CA ALA A 473 19.50 28.23 23.61
C ALA A 473 19.07 27.37 24.82
N GLY A 474 18.86 26.07 24.59
CA GLY A 474 18.38 25.12 25.61
C GLY A 474 16.87 25.17 25.88
N SER A 475 16.13 26.11 25.29
CA SER A 475 14.66 26.16 25.39
C SER A 475 13.97 25.16 24.45
N SER A 476 12.75 24.79 24.81
CA SER A 476 11.88 23.92 24.00
C SER A 476 10.47 24.51 23.89
N GLY A 477 10.03 24.75 22.66
CA GLY A 477 8.68 25.21 22.35
C GLY A 477 7.92 24.16 21.54
N SER A 478 6.69 23.84 21.95
CA SER A 478 5.80 22.96 21.19
C SER A 478 4.45 23.59 20.96
N VAL A 479 4.00 23.64 19.71
CA VAL A 479 2.71 24.17 19.32
C VAL A 479 1.89 23.13 18.57
N THR A 480 0.63 22.95 18.96
CA THR A 480 -0.34 22.11 18.27
C THR A 480 -1.58 22.92 17.92
N VAL A 481 -1.98 22.95 16.65
CA VAL A 481 -3.23 23.54 16.17
C VAL A 481 -4.03 22.43 15.49
N THR A 482 -5.09 21.95 16.15
CA THR A 482 -5.80 20.74 15.71
C THR A 482 -7.32 20.86 15.77
N GLY A 483 -8.01 20.31 14.78
CA GLY A 483 -9.47 20.33 14.71
C GLY A 483 -10.00 21.47 13.85
N ALA A 484 -11.20 21.27 13.31
CA ALA A 484 -11.82 22.23 12.41
C ALA A 484 -12.00 23.59 13.09
N ASN A 485 -11.72 24.66 12.33
CA ASN A 485 -11.80 26.06 12.77
C ASN A 485 -10.84 26.44 13.91
N SER A 486 -9.91 25.57 14.30
CA SER A 486 -8.83 25.97 15.21
C SER A 486 -7.78 26.79 14.46
N VAL A 487 -7.50 27.99 14.96
CA VAL A 487 -6.68 28.97 14.26
C VAL A 487 -5.58 29.51 15.16
N TRP A 488 -4.35 29.58 14.64
CA TRP A 488 -3.32 30.47 15.16
C TRP A 488 -2.85 31.43 14.07
N GLY A 489 -3.14 32.72 14.23
CA GLY A 489 -2.79 33.73 13.23
C GLY A 489 -3.60 35.01 13.38
N GLY A 490 -3.66 35.84 12.33
CA GLY A 490 -4.42 37.09 12.34
C GLY A 490 -3.58 38.36 12.47
N GLY A 491 -2.27 38.23 12.75
CA GLY A 491 -1.30 39.33 12.65
C GLY A 491 -0.37 39.20 11.44
N ALA A 492 0.38 40.27 11.15
CA ALA A 492 1.33 40.35 10.03
C ALA A 492 2.78 40.02 10.45
N GLY A 493 2.97 39.36 11.60
CA GLY A 493 4.28 38.98 12.12
C GLY A 493 4.75 37.61 11.62
N ASP A 494 6.02 37.33 11.87
CA ASP A 494 6.66 36.08 11.46
C ASP A 494 6.44 34.97 12.49
N ILE A 495 6.44 33.71 12.03
CA ILE A 495 6.47 32.54 12.91
C ILE A 495 7.85 31.88 12.82
N THR A 496 8.54 31.78 13.95
CA THR A 496 9.86 31.14 14.05
C THR A 496 9.79 29.86 14.87
N LEU A 497 10.27 28.74 14.33
CA LEU A 497 10.42 27.47 15.04
C LEU A 497 11.91 27.19 15.21
N GLY A 498 12.38 27.21 16.46
CA GLY A 498 13.79 27.12 16.81
C GLY A 498 14.55 28.37 16.38
N ALA A 499 14.47 29.43 17.18
CA ALA A 499 15.31 30.61 16.96
C ALA A 499 16.76 30.30 17.34
N TYR A 500 17.01 30.09 18.65
CA TYR A 500 18.25 29.51 19.19
C TYR A 500 18.03 28.16 19.88
N GLY A 501 16.78 27.78 20.18
CA GLY A 501 16.39 26.54 20.86
C GLY A 501 15.81 25.48 19.93
N SER A 502 14.94 24.62 20.47
CA SER A 502 14.14 23.67 19.68
C SER A 502 12.68 24.10 19.62
N GLY A 503 12.15 24.26 18.40
CA GLY A 503 10.74 24.56 18.15
C GLY A 503 10.07 23.46 17.35
N SER A 504 8.88 23.04 17.78
CA SER A 504 8.05 22.07 17.07
C SER A 504 6.63 22.60 16.84
N MET A 505 6.06 22.29 15.68
CA MET A 505 4.69 22.66 15.32
C MET A 505 3.95 21.49 14.68
N VAL A 506 2.70 21.28 15.07
CA VAL A 506 1.77 20.35 14.42
C VAL A 506 0.49 21.09 14.05
N VAL A 507 0.10 21.00 12.78
CA VAL A 507 -1.19 21.48 12.26
C VAL A 507 -1.95 20.28 11.75
N SER A 508 -3.08 19.93 12.37
CA SER A 508 -3.80 18.70 12.02
C SER A 508 -5.32 18.81 12.05
N ASN A 509 -6.01 17.82 11.48
CA ASN A 509 -7.47 17.68 11.56
C ASN A 509 -8.27 18.95 11.18
N GLY A 510 -7.80 19.74 10.20
CA GLY A 510 -8.46 20.97 9.77
C GLY A 510 -8.01 22.25 10.49
N GLY A 511 -6.95 22.19 11.30
CA GLY A 511 -6.33 23.34 11.95
C GLY A 511 -5.64 24.27 10.95
N ARG A 512 -5.54 25.57 11.27
CA ARG A 512 -5.04 26.59 10.33
C ARG A 512 -4.07 27.55 10.99
N ILE A 513 -2.96 27.83 10.30
CA ILE A 513 -1.98 28.83 10.70
C ILE A 513 -1.77 29.85 9.59
N SER A 514 -1.64 31.12 9.94
CA SER A 514 -1.33 32.20 9.00
C SER A 514 -0.37 33.24 9.58
N ASN A 515 0.65 33.63 8.81
CA ASN A 515 1.69 34.59 9.21
C ASN A 515 2.34 35.27 7.99
N ALA A 516 3.21 36.25 8.23
CA ALA A 516 3.97 36.90 7.16
C ALA A 516 5.04 35.97 6.59
N ASN A 517 6.11 35.70 7.35
CA ASN A 517 7.15 34.75 6.96
C ASN A 517 7.27 33.62 7.99
N ALA A 518 7.73 32.46 7.58
CA ALA A 518 8.08 31.36 8.48
C ALA A 518 9.56 31.05 8.42
N VAL A 519 10.16 30.82 9.58
CA VAL A 519 11.58 30.46 9.72
C VAL A 519 11.72 29.25 10.63
N LEU A 520 12.31 28.17 10.14
CA LEU A 520 12.58 26.96 10.91
C LEU A 520 14.09 26.75 11.03
N GLY A 521 14.62 26.73 12.25
CA GLY A 521 16.06 26.64 12.51
C GLY A 521 16.79 27.93 12.10
N GLN A 522 16.57 29.02 12.84
CA GLN A 522 17.04 30.36 12.47
C GLN A 522 18.54 30.55 12.69
N PHE A 523 19.07 30.16 13.86
CA PHE A 523 20.47 30.37 14.24
C PHE A 523 21.21 29.04 14.51
N ALA A 524 22.55 29.11 14.59
CA ALA A 524 23.40 27.94 14.81
C ALA A 524 23.00 27.15 16.06
N GLY A 525 22.91 25.82 15.92
CA GLY A 525 22.53 24.91 17.01
C GLY A 525 21.02 24.80 17.28
N SER A 526 20.18 25.61 16.62
CA SER A 526 18.73 25.52 16.74
C SER A 526 18.13 24.39 15.88
N THR A 527 16.94 23.93 16.26
CA THR A 527 16.15 22.99 15.45
C THR A 527 14.70 23.46 15.33
N GLY A 528 14.16 23.45 14.12
CA GLY A 528 12.76 23.78 13.83
C GLY A 528 12.08 22.64 13.09
N THR A 529 11.00 22.09 13.63
CA THR A 529 10.25 21.00 13.00
C THR A 529 8.78 21.35 12.85
N ALA A 530 8.18 21.01 11.71
CA ALA A 530 6.75 21.21 11.48
C ALA A 530 6.11 20.01 10.78
N THR A 531 4.87 19.70 11.16
CA THR A 531 4.01 18.73 10.47
C THR A 531 2.68 19.38 10.13
N VAL A 532 2.27 19.36 8.86
CA VAL A 532 0.95 19.79 8.40
C VAL A 532 0.24 18.57 7.83
N ASP A 533 -0.71 18.02 8.59
CA ASP A 533 -1.29 16.70 8.36
C ASP A 533 -2.82 16.73 8.30
N GLY A 534 -3.39 15.96 7.39
CA GLY A 534 -4.84 15.77 7.31
C GLY A 534 -5.56 16.82 6.46
N ALA A 535 -6.68 16.41 5.86
CA ALA A 535 -7.47 17.24 4.98
C ALA A 535 -7.96 18.54 5.67
N GLY A 536 -7.81 19.67 4.98
CA GLY A 536 -8.20 20.99 5.47
C GLY A 536 -7.18 21.65 6.41
N SER A 537 -6.15 20.92 6.85
CA SER A 537 -5.05 21.50 7.63
C SER A 537 -4.19 22.38 6.73
N SER A 538 -3.92 23.62 7.16
CA SER A 538 -3.20 24.58 6.31
C SER A 538 -2.23 25.48 7.07
N TRP A 539 -1.05 25.71 6.51
CA TRP A 539 -0.13 26.77 6.95
C TRP A 539 0.13 27.75 5.81
N THR A 540 -0.39 28.97 5.95
CA THR A 540 -0.31 30.02 4.92
C THR A 540 0.68 31.10 5.30
N ASN A 541 1.67 31.33 4.44
CA ASN A 541 2.69 32.34 4.60
C ASN A 541 2.52 33.38 3.48
N ALA A 542 2.36 34.65 3.84
CA ALA A 542 2.22 35.72 2.85
C ALA A 542 3.54 36.00 2.10
N GLY A 543 4.67 35.70 2.72
CA GLY A 543 6.03 35.93 2.22
C GLY A 543 6.87 34.65 2.21
N ALA A 544 8.10 34.76 2.70
CA ALA A 544 9.11 33.71 2.62
C ALA A 544 8.85 32.55 3.59
N PHE A 545 9.08 31.33 3.11
CA PHE A 545 9.07 30.10 3.89
C PHE A 545 10.47 29.49 3.94
N GLN A 546 11.11 29.55 5.09
CA GLN A 546 12.52 29.29 5.26
C GLN A 546 12.75 28.08 6.17
N VAL A 547 13.42 27.05 5.65
CA VAL A 547 13.64 25.78 6.35
C VAL A 547 15.14 25.50 6.44
N GLY A 548 15.67 25.51 7.66
CA GLY A 548 17.08 25.26 7.96
C GLY A 548 17.98 26.39 7.46
N ILE A 549 17.87 27.59 8.04
CA ILE A 549 18.64 28.77 7.60
C ILE A 549 19.99 28.87 8.32
N GLY A 550 19.98 28.96 9.64
CA GLY A 550 21.19 28.97 10.48
C GLY A 550 21.32 27.71 11.36
N GLY A 551 20.20 27.04 11.65
CA GLY A 551 20.12 25.73 12.29
C GLY A 551 19.48 24.70 11.36
N ASN A 552 18.99 23.60 11.92
CA ASN A 552 18.34 22.54 11.14
C ASN A 552 16.82 22.74 11.09
N GLY A 553 16.22 22.57 9.92
CA GLY A 553 14.79 22.67 9.70
C GLY A 553 14.21 21.44 9.00
N SER A 554 13.04 20.99 9.44
CA SER A 554 12.28 19.94 8.74
C SER A 554 10.78 20.20 8.71
N VAL A 555 10.16 19.90 7.57
CA VAL A 555 8.72 20.03 7.36
C VAL A 555 8.17 18.76 6.70
N THR A 556 7.10 18.22 7.26
CA THR A 556 6.32 17.15 6.63
C THR A 556 4.92 17.64 6.31
N ILE A 557 4.48 17.43 5.08
CA ILE A 557 3.13 17.76 4.59
C ILE A 557 2.48 16.45 4.16
N SER A 558 1.44 16.03 4.87
CA SER A 558 0.86 14.68 4.71
C SER A 558 -0.66 14.63 4.75
N ASN A 559 -1.21 13.52 4.25
CA ASN A 559 -2.64 13.17 4.35
C ASN A 559 -3.64 14.27 3.96
N GLY A 560 -3.32 15.12 2.98
CA GLY A 560 -4.19 16.21 2.53
C GLY A 560 -3.90 17.59 3.15
N GLY A 561 -2.83 17.72 3.92
CA GLY A 561 -2.38 19.01 4.47
C GLY A 561 -1.77 19.92 3.39
N ALA A 562 -1.78 21.24 3.62
CA ALA A 562 -1.26 22.21 2.66
C ALA A 562 -0.35 23.27 3.30
N VAL A 563 0.79 23.55 2.68
CA VAL A 563 1.62 24.72 2.97
C VAL A 563 1.58 25.65 1.76
N VAL A 564 1.29 26.93 2.01
CA VAL A 564 1.27 27.98 0.99
C VAL A 564 2.33 29.02 1.35
N ALA A 565 3.13 29.44 0.36
CA ALA A 565 4.17 30.45 0.53
C ALA A 565 4.37 31.29 -0.74
N ALA A 566 5.02 32.45 -0.62
CA ALA A 566 5.48 33.21 -1.78
C ALA A 566 6.77 32.58 -2.35
N ASP A 567 7.88 32.71 -1.61
CA ASP A 567 9.17 32.12 -1.95
C ASP A 567 9.61 31.14 -0.86
N SER A 568 10.28 30.05 -1.24
CA SER A 568 10.73 29.04 -0.30
C SER A 568 12.24 28.80 -0.38
N PHE A 569 12.89 28.71 0.77
CA PHE A 569 14.34 28.52 0.88
C PHE A 569 14.63 27.35 1.82
N LEU A 570 15.31 26.32 1.31
CA LEU A 570 15.69 25.13 2.07
C LEU A 570 17.21 25.13 2.19
N GLY A 571 17.79 25.02 3.39
CA GLY A 571 19.24 24.99 3.59
C GLY A 571 19.90 26.35 3.30
N GLY A 572 19.65 27.34 4.15
CA GLY A 572 20.01 28.75 3.93
C GLY A 572 21.49 29.09 4.08
N SER A 573 22.21 28.45 5.00
CA SER A 573 23.62 28.75 5.32
C SER A 573 24.51 27.50 5.29
N ILE A 574 25.82 27.69 5.13
CA ILE A 574 26.81 26.60 5.15
C ILE A 574 26.68 25.78 6.45
N GLY A 575 26.66 24.45 6.33
CA GLY A 575 26.57 23.52 7.46
C GLY A 575 25.17 23.29 8.03
N THR A 576 24.14 23.92 7.46
CA THR A 576 22.73 23.75 7.87
C THR A 576 21.99 22.75 6.99
N VAL A 577 20.92 22.16 7.53
CA VAL A 577 20.07 21.21 6.79
C VAL A 577 18.62 21.70 6.78
N GLY A 578 18.06 21.87 5.58
CA GLY A 578 16.64 22.16 5.37
C GLY A 578 15.94 21.06 4.59
N THR A 579 14.91 20.45 5.17
CA THR A 579 14.18 19.33 4.52
C THR A 579 12.69 19.60 4.45
N VAL A 580 12.08 19.31 3.31
CA VAL A 580 10.63 19.32 3.12
C VAL A 580 10.21 18.02 2.47
N THR A 581 9.23 17.34 3.06
CA THR A 581 8.61 16.12 2.51
C THR A 581 7.14 16.37 2.25
N VAL A 582 6.69 16.14 1.02
CA VAL A 582 5.29 16.22 0.60
C VAL A 582 4.83 14.82 0.20
N THR A 583 3.94 14.21 0.97
CA THR A 583 3.56 12.80 0.81
C THR A 583 2.06 12.58 1.00
N GLY A 584 1.47 11.65 0.25
CA GLY A 584 0.05 11.32 0.35
C GLY A 584 -0.83 12.18 -0.56
N THR A 585 -1.92 11.58 -1.02
CA THR A 585 -2.86 12.23 -1.95
C THR A 585 -3.47 13.48 -1.32
N GLY A 586 -3.52 14.57 -2.09
CA GLY A 586 -4.07 15.86 -1.67
C GLY A 586 -3.11 16.73 -0.85
N SER A 587 -1.97 16.19 -0.42
CA SER A 587 -0.93 16.97 0.27
C SER A 587 -0.26 17.94 -0.70
N ALA A 588 -0.12 19.20 -0.33
CA ALA A 588 0.32 20.24 -1.25
C ALA A 588 1.35 21.21 -0.65
N PHE A 589 2.41 21.48 -1.40
CA PHE A 589 3.31 22.61 -1.16
C PHE A 589 3.20 23.59 -2.33
N LEU A 590 2.57 24.73 -2.08
CA LEU A 590 2.16 25.68 -3.11
C LEU A 590 2.93 26.99 -2.93
N ASN A 591 3.85 27.24 -3.86
CA ASN A 591 4.63 28.46 -3.95
C ASN A 591 4.15 29.32 -5.11
N SER A 592 3.82 30.59 -4.86
CA SER A 592 3.50 31.53 -5.95
C SER A 592 4.76 32.03 -6.69
N GLY A 593 5.91 32.03 -6.00
CA GLY A 593 7.23 32.41 -6.51
C GLY A 593 8.17 31.20 -6.63
N ASN A 594 9.42 31.38 -6.24
CA ASN A 594 10.50 30.40 -6.44
C ASN A 594 10.62 29.41 -5.27
N ILE A 595 11.26 28.27 -5.54
CA ILE A 595 11.74 27.34 -4.51
C ILE A 595 13.24 27.16 -4.68
N LEU A 596 14.03 27.48 -3.67
CA LEU A 596 15.47 27.27 -3.64
C LEU A 596 15.79 26.08 -2.74
N ILE A 597 16.17 24.95 -3.33
CA ILE A 597 16.62 23.75 -2.63
C ILE A 597 18.13 23.85 -2.44
N ALA A 598 18.58 24.07 -1.21
CA ALA A 598 19.96 24.38 -0.83
C ALA A 598 20.40 25.74 -1.38
N ASN A 599 20.14 26.81 -0.63
CA ASN A 599 20.67 28.13 -0.99
C ASN A 599 22.20 28.18 -0.78
N ALA A 600 22.68 27.86 0.43
CA ALA A 600 24.10 27.74 0.74
C ALA A 600 24.47 26.52 1.60
N GLY A 601 23.49 25.88 2.23
CA GLY A 601 23.66 24.67 3.06
C GLY A 601 23.33 23.38 2.33
N THR A 602 22.72 22.45 3.06
CA THR A 602 22.12 21.22 2.51
C THR A 602 20.61 21.36 2.47
N GLY A 603 20.00 21.07 1.32
CA GLY A 603 18.56 21.19 1.11
C GLY A 603 17.99 19.94 0.44
N SER A 604 16.83 19.46 0.89
CA SER A 604 16.13 18.35 0.26
C SER A 604 14.64 18.60 0.17
N LEU A 605 14.06 18.36 -1.01
CA LEU A 605 12.62 18.35 -1.24
C LEU A 605 12.21 16.99 -1.78
N THR A 606 11.39 16.25 -1.03
CA THR A 606 10.88 14.94 -1.41
C THR A 606 9.40 15.02 -1.75
N VAL A 607 9.01 14.49 -2.91
CA VAL A 607 7.62 14.51 -3.40
C VAL A 607 7.18 13.08 -3.72
N ALA A 608 6.34 12.51 -2.86
CA ALA A 608 6.00 11.09 -2.84
C ALA A 608 4.50 10.82 -2.73
N ASN A 609 4.09 9.59 -3.02
CA ASN A 609 2.76 9.04 -2.75
C ASN A 609 1.59 9.95 -3.20
N GLY A 610 1.71 10.58 -4.37
CA GLY A 610 0.69 11.48 -4.90
C GLY A 610 0.64 12.88 -4.27
N GLY A 611 1.64 13.28 -3.48
CA GLY A 611 1.82 14.65 -3.03
C GLY A 611 2.17 15.60 -4.19
N THR A 612 1.85 16.89 -4.04
CA THR A 612 2.04 17.89 -5.09
C THR A 612 2.91 19.05 -4.62
N VAL A 613 3.90 19.42 -5.45
CA VAL A 613 4.65 20.67 -5.32
C VAL A 613 4.35 21.53 -6.54
N SER A 614 3.99 22.78 -6.32
CA SER A 614 3.83 23.79 -7.37
C SER A 614 4.67 25.01 -7.05
N ALA A 615 5.42 25.51 -8.03
CA ALA A 615 6.10 26.80 -7.97
C ALA A 615 5.68 27.66 -9.17
N GLY A 616 5.20 28.87 -8.91
CA GLY A 616 4.90 29.84 -9.97
C GLY A 616 6.16 30.39 -10.65
N GLY A 617 7.28 30.42 -9.91
CA GLY A 617 8.63 30.68 -10.41
C GLY A 617 9.44 29.39 -10.57
N SER A 618 10.76 29.52 -10.73
CA SER A 618 11.67 28.36 -10.94
C SER A 618 11.96 27.61 -9.65
N ILE A 619 12.30 26.33 -9.78
CA ILE A 619 12.95 25.56 -8.70
C ILE A 619 14.47 25.58 -8.95
N THR A 620 15.23 26.20 -8.06
CA THR A 620 16.70 26.23 -8.15
C THR A 620 17.31 25.24 -7.16
N ILE A 621 18.22 24.37 -7.62
CA ILE A 621 18.87 23.35 -6.80
C ILE A 621 20.35 23.69 -6.63
N ALA A 622 20.82 23.71 -5.38
CA ALA A 622 22.19 24.00 -4.98
C ALA A 622 22.68 25.34 -5.54
N SER A 623 22.05 26.43 -5.09
CA SER A 623 22.24 27.79 -5.63
C SER A 623 23.69 28.27 -5.52
N ALA A 624 24.29 28.22 -4.32
CA ALA A 624 25.64 28.71 -4.07
C ALA A 624 26.71 27.62 -4.14
N ALA A 625 27.96 28.01 -4.45
CA ALA A 625 29.10 27.10 -4.43
C ALA A 625 29.28 26.47 -3.04
N GLY A 626 29.51 25.15 -2.99
CA GLY A 626 29.63 24.37 -1.75
C GLY A 626 28.30 23.93 -1.12
N SER A 627 27.15 24.39 -1.61
CA SER A 627 25.83 23.89 -1.19
C SER A 627 25.52 22.51 -1.78
N THR A 628 24.64 21.74 -1.14
CA THR A 628 24.19 20.43 -1.62
C THR A 628 22.66 20.34 -1.65
N GLY A 629 22.07 20.20 -2.83
CA GLY A 629 20.61 20.20 -3.03
C GLY A 629 20.09 18.90 -3.64
N ALA A 630 18.93 18.43 -3.20
CA ALA A 630 18.26 17.26 -3.77
C ALA A 630 16.76 17.49 -3.98
N LEU A 631 16.28 17.25 -5.21
CA LEU A 631 14.86 17.07 -5.51
C LEU A 631 14.60 15.57 -5.71
N ASN A 632 13.78 14.97 -4.85
CA ASN A 632 13.45 13.55 -4.91
C ASN A 632 12.02 13.37 -5.40
N ILE A 633 11.85 12.59 -6.48
CA ILE A 633 10.56 12.16 -6.99
C ILE A 633 10.36 10.69 -6.60
N GLY A 634 9.36 10.45 -5.75
CA GLY A 634 9.24 9.20 -5.00
C GLY A 634 9.99 9.30 -3.68
N ALA A 635 10.84 8.33 -3.38
CA ALA A 635 11.63 8.32 -2.15
C ALA A 635 12.97 9.06 -2.32
N ASP A 636 13.66 9.34 -1.21
CA ASP A 636 15.07 9.74 -1.27
C ASP A 636 15.95 8.62 -1.88
N ALA A 637 17.15 8.96 -2.33
CA ALA A 637 18.03 8.03 -3.06
C ALA A 637 18.49 6.79 -2.26
N ALA A 638 18.49 6.86 -0.93
CA ALA A 638 18.95 5.77 -0.04
C ALA A 638 17.80 4.91 0.50
N SER A 639 16.56 5.38 0.37
CA SER A 639 15.35 4.70 0.81
C SER A 639 14.76 3.77 -0.27
N ALA A 640 13.85 2.90 0.14
CA ALA A 640 13.06 2.09 -0.79
C ALA A 640 12.16 2.97 -1.65
N ALA A 641 12.00 2.63 -2.93
CA ALA A 641 11.18 3.39 -3.88
C ALA A 641 9.74 3.56 -3.38
N ALA A 642 9.20 4.78 -3.54
CA ALA A 642 7.80 5.11 -3.22
C ALA A 642 7.02 5.50 -4.47
N ALA A 643 5.70 5.57 -4.43
CA ALA A 643 4.96 6.15 -5.56
C ALA A 643 5.41 7.61 -5.77
N PRO A 644 5.56 8.09 -7.02
CA PRO A 644 5.98 9.46 -7.25
C PRO A 644 4.88 10.45 -6.86
N GLY A 645 5.27 11.64 -6.45
CA GLY A 645 4.38 12.81 -6.47
C GLY A 645 4.55 13.63 -7.75
N THR A 646 3.90 14.79 -7.82
CA THR A 646 3.92 15.67 -8.98
C THR A 646 4.62 16.98 -8.68
N VAL A 647 5.50 17.43 -9.56
CA VAL A 647 6.16 18.74 -9.50
C VAL A 647 5.76 19.57 -10.70
N THR A 648 5.25 20.79 -10.46
CA THR A 648 4.89 21.75 -11.51
C THR A 648 5.63 23.05 -11.29
N THR A 649 6.42 23.45 -12.28
CA THR A 649 7.17 24.72 -12.30
C THR A 649 7.54 25.06 -13.74
N PRO A 650 7.71 26.34 -14.11
CA PRO A 650 8.20 26.72 -15.44
C PRO A 650 9.57 26.13 -15.79
N SER A 651 10.47 25.98 -14.80
CA SER A 651 11.82 25.43 -15.02
C SER A 651 12.48 24.97 -13.72
N ILE A 652 13.41 24.03 -13.85
CA ILE A 652 14.36 23.63 -12.80
C ILE A 652 15.77 24.03 -13.22
N VAL A 653 16.51 24.68 -12.32
CA VAL A 653 17.85 25.21 -12.60
C VAL A 653 18.84 24.70 -11.56
N PHE A 654 19.95 24.13 -12.00
CA PHE A 654 21.08 23.85 -11.12
C PHE A 654 21.97 25.09 -10.96
N GLY A 655 22.26 25.45 -9.71
CA GLY A 655 23.17 26.55 -9.36
C GLY A 655 24.64 26.14 -9.37
N ALA A 656 25.47 26.86 -8.61
CA ALA A 656 26.91 26.64 -8.53
C ALA A 656 27.34 25.53 -7.56
N GLY A 657 26.41 24.96 -6.77
CA GLY A 657 26.64 23.89 -5.82
C GLY A 657 26.43 22.48 -6.41
N SER A 658 26.44 21.48 -5.53
CA SER A 658 26.19 20.07 -5.88
C SER A 658 24.68 19.77 -5.83
N GLY A 659 24.01 19.86 -6.98
CA GLY A 659 22.58 19.58 -7.08
C GLY A 659 22.26 18.21 -7.69
N SER A 660 21.21 17.56 -7.20
CA SER A 660 20.68 16.31 -7.78
C SER A 660 19.16 16.31 -7.95
N ILE A 661 18.69 15.63 -9.00
CA ILE A 661 17.31 15.17 -9.14
C ILE A 661 17.34 13.64 -9.09
N ASN A 662 16.59 13.05 -8.16
CA ASN A 662 16.55 11.61 -7.93
C ASN A 662 15.17 11.06 -8.30
N PHE A 663 15.14 10.15 -9.26
CA PHE A 663 13.95 9.35 -9.59
C PHE A 663 14.07 7.99 -8.91
N ASN A 664 13.49 7.88 -7.72
CA ASN A 664 13.42 6.65 -6.95
C ASN A 664 11.95 6.32 -6.67
N HIS A 665 11.25 5.88 -7.72
CA HIS A 665 9.80 5.71 -7.66
C HIS A 665 9.31 4.37 -8.20
N THR A 666 8.07 4.01 -7.90
CA THR A 666 7.46 2.74 -8.32
C THR A 666 6.65 2.82 -9.63
N SER A 667 6.46 4.02 -10.21
CA SER A 667 5.70 4.19 -11.46
C SER A 667 6.36 3.48 -12.64
N THR A 668 5.53 2.92 -13.53
CA THR A 668 5.91 2.26 -14.79
C THR A 668 5.93 3.20 -16.00
N GLY A 669 5.65 4.50 -15.80
CA GLY A 669 5.61 5.48 -16.89
C GLY A 669 5.46 6.90 -16.37
N TYR A 670 6.34 7.32 -15.45
CA TYR A 670 6.31 8.69 -14.92
C TYR A 670 6.81 9.67 -15.97
N ALA A 671 5.92 10.50 -16.50
CA ALA A 671 6.27 11.55 -17.44
C ALA A 671 6.84 12.76 -16.68
N PHE A 672 8.09 13.12 -16.98
CA PHE A 672 8.74 14.32 -16.45
C PHE A 672 9.01 15.30 -17.58
N THR A 673 8.26 16.41 -17.58
CA THR A 673 8.24 17.38 -18.67
C THR A 673 8.85 18.73 -18.30
N THR A 674 9.16 18.98 -17.04
CA THR A 674 9.77 20.24 -16.61
C THR A 674 11.17 20.39 -17.21
N THR A 675 11.46 21.53 -17.83
CA THR A 675 12.79 21.81 -18.39
C THR A 675 13.83 21.89 -17.28
N VAL A 676 15.03 21.34 -17.55
CA VAL A 676 16.16 21.37 -16.60
C VAL A 676 17.37 22.02 -17.28
N SER A 677 18.09 22.87 -16.55
CA SER A 677 19.31 23.51 -17.04
C SER A 677 20.42 23.54 -15.99
N GLY A 678 21.67 23.71 -16.44
CA GLY A 678 22.85 23.79 -15.56
C GLY A 678 23.58 22.46 -15.38
N ALA A 679 24.62 22.47 -14.54
CA ALA A 679 25.57 21.36 -14.37
C ALA A 679 25.32 20.58 -13.06
N GLY A 680 24.16 19.91 -12.96
CA GLY A 680 23.82 19.05 -11.82
C GLY A 680 23.93 17.55 -12.11
N THR A 681 23.27 16.74 -11.29
CA THR A 681 23.17 15.29 -11.49
C THR A 681 21.70 14.86 -11.63
N ILE A 682 21.40 14.04 -12.62
CA ILE A 682 20.12 13.32 -12.71
C ILE A 682 20.38 11.84 -12.41
N ASN A 683 19.67 11.26 -11.44
CA ASN A 683 19.79 9.85 -11.07
C ASN A 683 18.48 9.12 -11.34
N GLN A 684 18.51 8.11 -12.21
CA GLN A 684 17.47 7.11 -12.35
C GLN A 684 17.82 5.90 -11.47
N ILE A 685 17.05 5.68 -10.41
CA ILE A 685 17.32 4.67 -9.38
C ILE A 685 16.29 3.53 -9.45
N ALA A 686 15.00 3.87 -9.60
CA ALA A 686 13.92 2.89 -9.68
C ALA A 686 12.74 3.40 -10.50
N GLY A 687 11.89 2.47 -10.97
CA GLY A 687 10.72 2.79 -11.81
C GLY A 687 11.10 3.14 -13.25
N THR A 688 10.13 3.58 -14.02
CA THR A 688 10.31 4.03 -15.41
C THR A 688 9.98 5.52 -15.53
N THR A 689 11.00 6.32 -15.85
CA THR A 689 10.88 7.77 -16.09
C THR A 689 10.94 8.05 -17.58
N ILE A 690 10.03 8.90 -18.07
CA ILE A 690 9.95 9.33 -19.46
C ILE A 690 10.29 10.82 -19.55
N LEU A 691 11.42 11.14 -20.20
CA LEU A 691 11.82 12.51 -20.50
C LEU A 691 11.33 12.86 -21.91
N GLY A 692 10.17 13.53 -21.99
CA GLY A 692 9.52 13.87 -23.27
C GLY A 692 10.01 15.18 -23.92
N ASN A 693 10.53 16.12 -23.12
CA ASN A 693 10.89 17.46 -23.56
C ASN A 693 12.38 17.60 -23.94
N ASN A 694 12.76 18.78 -24.42
CA ASN A 694 14.15 19.12 -24.69
C ASN A 694 14.87 19.58 -23.41
N PHE A 695 15.83 18.78 -22.94
CA PHE A 695 16.74 19.01 -21.82
C PHE A 695 18.17 19.35 -22.32
N SER A 696 18.36 19.83 -23.55
CA SER A 696 19.69 20.16 -24.09
C SER A 696 20.44 21.24 -23.30
N THR A 697 19.73 22.02 -22.47
CA THR A 697 20.31 23.01 -21.55
C THR A 697 20.86 22.41 -20.26
N PHE A 698 20.57 21.14 -19.97
CA PHE A 698 21.21 20.40 -18.91
C PHE A 698 22.56 19.87 -19.39
N THR A 699 23.63 20.34 -18.76
CA THR A 699 25.02 20.02 -19.12
C THR A 699 25.72 19.15 -18.08
N GLY A 700 24.94 18.64 -17.12
CA GLY A 700 25.41 17.82 -16.01
C GLY A 700 25.53 16.34 -16.38
N VAL A 701 25.68 15.49 -15.36
CA VAL A 701 25.79 14.04 -15.53
C VAL A 701 24.46 13.35 -15.29
N THR A 702 24.19 12.27 -16.03
CA THR A 702 23.02 11.42 -15.83
C THR A 702 23.46 10.00 -15.48
N ASN A 703 23.03 9.49 -14.33
CA ASN A 703 23.32 8.13 -13.89
C ASN A 703 22.06 7.27 -13.95
N VAL A 704 22.16 6.11 -14.57
CA VAL A 704 21.09 5.11 -14.66
C VAL A 704 21.53 3.85 -13.92
N THR A 705 21.29 3.84 -12.61
CA THR A 705 21.74 2.79 -11.69
C THR A 705 20.70 1.70 -11.47
N GLY A 706 19.42 1.99 -11.72
CA GLY A 706 18.32 1.02 -11.71
C GLY A 706 17.11 1.53 -12.49
N GLY A 707 16.04 0.74 -12.58
CA GLY A 707 14.84 1.10 -13.35
C GLY A 707 15.10 1.36 -14.85
N ARG A 708 14.23 2.14 -15.49
CA ARG A 708 14.35 2.58 -16.90
C ARG A 708 14.26 4.10 -17.02
N LEU A 709 15.21 4.70 -17.72
CA LEU A 709 15.14 6.09 -18.19
C LEU A 709 14.87 6.09 -19.70
N ALA A 710 13.67 6.50 -20.11
CA ALA A 710 13.30 6.64 -21.52
C ALA A 710 13.43 8.11 -21.95
N VAL A 711 14.43 8.42 -22.78
CA VAL A 711 14.65 9.75 -23.34
C VAL A 711 13.97 9.83 -24.70
N ASN A 712 12.80 10.47 -24.77
CA ASN A 712 12.05 10.68 -26.01
C ASN A 712 12.23 12.08 -26.60
N GLY A 713 12.67 13.04 -25.79
CA GLY A 713 13.09 14.36 -26.24
C GLY A 713 14.60 14.43 -26.49
N SER A 714 15.30 15.35 -25.82
CA SER A 714 16.77 15.48 -25.96
C SER A 714 17.44 15.70 -24.62
N LEU A 715 18.52 14.96 -24.37
CA LEU A 715 19.44 15.05 -23.23
C LEU A 715 20.89 15.19 -23.77
N ALA A 716 21.03 15.81 -24.95
CA ALA A 716 22.28 15.87 -25.70
C ALA A 716 23.45 16.55 -24.95
N GLY A 717 23.14 17.48 -24.05
CA GLY A 717 24.14 18.18 -23.25
C GLY A 717 24.73 17.36 -22.10
N SER A 718 24.15 16.21 -21.76
CA SER A 718 24.55 15.41 -20.60
C SER A 718 25.42 14.22 -20.98
N THR A 719 26.43 13.92 -20.17
CA THR A 719 27.09 12.61 -20.21
C THR A 719 26.26 11.58 -19.44
N VAL A 720 25.99 10.44 -20.05
CA VAL A 720 25.13 9.40 -19.49
C VAL A 720 25.94 8.18 -19.10
N THR A 721 25.81 7.70 -17.86
CA THR A 721 26.41 6.44 -17.38
C THR A 721 25.30 5.48 -16.99
N VAL A 722 25.33 4.26 -17.55
CA VAL A 722 24.34 3.21 -17.29
C VAL A 722 25.04 2.05 -16.57
N SER A 723 24.80 1.89 -15.26
CA SER A 723 25.54 0.95 -14.41
C SER A 723 24.72 -0.15 -13.74
N GLY A 724 23.41 -0.17 -13.97
CA GLY A 724 22.52 -1.23 -13.50
C GLY A 724 21.07 -1.11 -13.99
N GLY A 725 20.66 0.08 -14.41
CA GLY A 725 19.34 0.29 -15.03
C GLY A 725 19.36 0.14 -16.56
N THR A 726 18.27 0.60 -17.17
CA THR A 726 18.08 0.61 -18.62
C THR A 726 17.95 2.04 -19.15
N LEU A 727 18.80 2.43 -20.10
CA LEU A 727 18.60 3.65 -20.90
C LEU A 727 17.86 3.29 -22.18
N GLY A 728 16.81 4.02 -22.53
CA GLY A 728 16.10 3.83 -23.79
C GLY A 728 15.41 5.09 -24.30
N GLY A 729 14.40 4.91 -25.16
CA GLY A 729 13.64 6.01 -25.78
C GLY A 729 14.09 6.31 -27.21
N THR A 730 13.37 7.22 -27.88
CA THR A 730 13.56 7.56 -29.30
C THR A 730 14.29 8.89 -29.54
N GLY A 731 14.80 9.49 -28.47
CA GLY A 731 15.34 10.84 -28.46
C GLY A 731 16.83 10.94 -28.77
N THR A 732 17.43 12.03 -28.31
CA THR A 732 18.89 12.24 -28.34
C THR A 732 19.45 12.22 -26.91
N VAL A 733 20.58 11.58 -26.68
CA VAL A 733 21.39 11.64 -25.44
C VAL A 733 22.79 12.13 -25.78
N GLY A 734 23.53 12.67 -24.81
CA GLY A 734 24.95 13.00 -25.03
C GLY A 734 25.85 11.75 -24.97
N SER A 735 27.15 11.96 -24.79
CA SER A 735 28.12 10.83 -24.72
C SER A 735 27.71 9.82 -23.65
N THR A 736 27.67 8.54 -24.00
CA THR A 736 27.05 7.49 -23.18
C THR A 736 28.05 6.37 -22.89
N ILE A 737 28.12 5.95 -21.63
CA ILE A 737 28.91 4.80 -21.16
C ILE A 737 27.96 3.76 -20.55
N VAL A 738 27.98 2.53 -21.07
CA VAL A 738 27.19 1.40 -20.56
C VAL A 738 28.14 0.47 -19.81
N ASN A 739 28.14 0.59 -18.49
CA ASN A 739 29.05 -0.11 -17.58
C ASN A 739 28.30 -1.04 -16.62
N GLY A 740 27.78 -2.16 -17.11
CA GLY A 740 26.99 -3.11 -16.31
C GLY A 740 25.47 -2.96 -16.45
N GLY A 741 24.98 -1.86 -17.04
CA GLY A 741 23.56 -1.66 -17.35
C GLY A 741 23.17 -2.07 -18.77
N THR A 742 21.96 -1.67 -19.18
CA THR A 742 21.40 -1.97 -20.51
C THR A 742 21.13 -0.69 -21.32
N LEU A 743 21.56 -0.67 -22.58
CA LEU A 743 21.08 0.28 -23.58
C LEU A 743 20.02 -0.39 -24.46
N ALA A 744 18.81 0.16 -24.47
CA ALA A 744 17.64 -0.36 -25.19
C ALA A 744 16.99 0.77 -26.01
N PRO A 745 17.57 1.14 -27.17
CA PRO A 745 17.04 2.15 -28.07
C PRO A 745 15.56 1.96 -28.39
N GLY A 746 14.87 3.07 -28.62
CA GLY A 746 13.47 3.09 -29.00
C GLY A 746 12.47 2.99 -27.85
N ASN A 747 11.21 3.04 -28.23
CA ASN A 747 10.08 2.50 -27.46
C ASN A 747 9.61 1.19 -28.12
N SER A 748 10.55 0.47 -28.76
CA SER A 748 10.37 -0.90 -29.25
C SER A 748 9.36 -1.01 -30.41
N ILE A 749 9.65 -0.62 -31.67
CA ILE A 749 10.96 -0.40 -32.33
C ILE A 749 11.21 1.09 -32.63
N GLY A 750 12.45 1.58 -32.48
CA GLY A 750 12.86 2.94 -32.84
C GLY A 750 14.37 3.23 -32.78
N THR A 751 14.72 4.51 -32.96
CA THR A 751 16.11 4.97 -32.98
C THR A 751 16.42 5.85 -31.78
N LEU A 752 17.52 5.59 -31.08
CA LEU A 752 18.11 6.52 -30.10
C LEU A 752 19.38 7.13 -30.70
N THR A 753 19.52 8.45 -30.61
CA THR A 753 20.73 9.15 -31.07
C THR A 753 21.67 9.45 -29.90
N VAL A 754 22.94 9.06 -30.00
CA VAL A 754 24.03 9.44 -29.09
C VAL A 754 24.84 10.55 -29.75
N GLN A 755 24.65 11.78 -29.28
CA GLN A 755 25.43 12.94 -29.69
C GLN A 755 26.77 12.97 -28.92
N GLY A 756 27.77 12.32 -29.50
CA GLY A 756 29.08 12.11 -28.88
C GLY A 756 29.53 10.66 -29.03
N ASN A 757 30.36 10.18 -28.10
CA ASN A 757 30.86 8.81 -28.13
C ASN A 757 29.95 7.86 -27.35
N LEU A 758 29.84 6.62 -27.83
CA LEU A 758 29.23 5.50 -27.12
C LEU A 758 30.31 4.52 -26.71
N ALA A 759 30.32 4.09 -25.44
CA ALA A 759 31.23 3.07 -24.95
C ALA A 759 30.49 2.02 -24.13
N PHE A 760 30.75 0.75 -24.41
CA PHE A 760 30.34 -0.38 -23.59
C PHE A 760 31.54 -0.93 -22.82
N THR A 761 31.31 -1.45 -21.62
CA THR A 761 32.23 -2.39 -20.96
C THR A 761 31.75 -3.82 -21.20
N SER A 762 32.58 -4.82 -20.90
CA SER A 762 32.22 -6.23 -21.08
C SER A 762 31.04 -6.69 -20.24
N ALA A 763 30.70 -5.94 -19.19
CA ALA A 763 29.52 -6.18 -18.36
C ALA A 763 28.23 -5.52 -18.93
N GLY A 764 28.34 -4.68 -19.97
CA GLY A 764 27.20 -3.98 -20.56
C GLY A 764 26.32 -4.88 -21.43
N HIS A 765 25.05 -4.52 -21.53
CA HIS A 765 24.08 -5.14 -22.43
C HIS A 765 23.54 -4.15 -23.45
N TYR A 766 23.39 -4.61 -24.70
CA TYR A 766 22.75 -3.87 -25.77
C TYR A 766 21.49 -4.61 -26.23
N SER A 767 20.32 -4.09 -25.89
CA SER A 767 19.03 -4.72 -26.20
C SER A 767 18.44 -4.11 -27.45
N VAL A 768 18.06 -4.94 -28.41
CA VAL A 768 17.42 -4.52 -29.66
C VAL A 768 16.24 -5.40 -29.98
N GLU A 769 15.14 -4.78 -30.38
CA GLU A 769 13.95 -5.45 -30.88
C GLU A 769 13.90 -5.41 -32.40
N LEU A 770 13.49 -6.53 -32.98
CA LEU A 770 13.46 -6.75 -34.41
C LEU A 770 12.09 -7.25 -34.83
N SER A 771 11.60 -6.66 -35.91
CA SER A 771 10.47 -7.14 -36.69
C SER A 771 10.95 -7.45 -38.10
N PRO A 772 10.15 -8.11 -38.95
CA PRO A 772 10.48 -8.27 -40.37
C PRO A 772 10.91 -6.99 -41.09
N THR A 773 10.29 -5.86 -40.74
CA THR A 773 10.43 -4.60 -41.47
C THR A 773 11.39 -3.61 -40.81
N ALA A 774 11.49 -3.61 -39.48
CA ALA A 774 12.27 -2.65 -38.71
C ALA A 774 13.11 -3.34 -37.64
N ALA A 775 14.20 -2.70 -37.22
CA ALA A 775 14.99 -3.05 -36.05
C ALA A 775 15.32 -1.79 -35.27
N ASP A 776 15.56 -1.93 -33.98
CA ASP A 776 16.09 -0.82 -33.20
C ASP A 776 17.47 -0.41 -33.69
N LEU A 777 17.75 0.89 -33.59
CA LEU A 777 19.00 1.49 -34.01
C LEU A 777 19.54 2.42 -32.93
N THR A 778 20.83 2.31 -32.63
CA THR A 778 21.56 3.39 -31.96
C THR A 778 22.43 4.13 -32.98
N ASN A 779 22.12 5.41 -33.19
CA ASN A 779 22.84 6.28 -34.10
C ASN A 779 23.83 7.15 -33.32
N VAL A 780 25.13 7.03 -33.56
CA VAL A 780 26.21 7.66 -32.79
C VAL A 780 26.94 8.67 -33.68
N THR A 781 27.00 9.93 -33.26
CA THR A 781 27.69 10.97 -34.06
C THR A 781 29.21 10.95 -33.89
N GLY A 782 29.71 10.36 -32.80
CA GLY A 782 31.13 10.12 -32.52
C GLY A 782 31.53 8.65 -32.77
N THR A 783 32.45 8.13 -31.97
CA THR A 783 32.88 6.72 -32.04
C THR A 783 31.99 5.81 -31.20
N ALA A 784 31.87 4.53 -31.60
CA ALA A 784 31.25 3.47 -30.80
C ALA A 784 32.28 2.40 -30.41
N THR A 785 32.61 2.31 -29.12
CA THR A 785 33.49 1.28 -28.56
C THR A 785 32.66 0.17 -27.93
N LEU A 786 32.70 -1.05 -28.46
CA LEU A 786 31.77 -2.13 -28.10
C LEU A 786 32.21 -2.96 -26.88
N GLY A 787 33.50 -2.94 -26.55
CA GLY A 787 34.04 -3.40 -25.25
C GLY A 787 33.73 -4.84 -24.82
N GLY A 788 33.31 -5.72 -25.72
CA GLY A 788 32.92 -7.09 -25.38
C GLY A 788 31.56 -7.23 -24.68
N ALA A 789 30.67 -6.24 -24.79
CA ALA A 789 29.30 -6.35 -24.27
C ALA A 789 28.50 -7.47 -24.96
N THR A 790 27.32 -7.79 -24.41
CA THR A 790 26.38 -8.77 -24.99
C THR A 790 25.23 -8.08 -25.71
N VAL A 791 24.92 -8.51 -26.94
CA VAL A 791 23.72 -8.09 -27.67
C VAL A 791 22.55 -9.01 -27.27
N ASN A 792 21.46 -8.44 -26.77
CA ASN A 792 20.21 -9.14 -26.50
C ASN A 792 19.21 -8.80 -27.62
N ALA A 793 18.98 -9.74 -28.53
CA ALA A 793 18.10 -9.54 -29.67
C ALA A 793 16.74 -10.19 -29.43
N SER A 794 15.67 -9.41 -29.48
CA SER A 794 14.29 -9.88 -29.31
C SER A 794 13.55 -9.86 -30.64
N PHE A 795 13.01 -11.00 -31.05
CA PHE A 795 12.39 -11.19 -32.37
C PHE A 795 10.86 -11.22 -32.26
N GLY A 796 10.18 -10.25 -32.87
CA GLY A 796 8.72 -10.21 -32.99
C GLY A 796 8.16 -11.22 -33.99
N PRO A 797 6.88 -11.62 -33.89
CA PRO A 797 6.31 -12.56 -34.86
C PRO A 797 6.27 -11.97 -36.28
N GLY A 798 6.50 -12.82 -37.29
CA GLY A 798 6.35 -12.42 -38.70
C GLY A 798 7.15 -13.24 -39.70
N SER A 799 7.20 -12.75 -40.94
CA SER A 799 8.00 -13.36 -42.01
C SER A 799 9.40 -12.80 -42.02
N TYR A 800 10.36 -13.58 -41.56
CA TYR A 800 11.74 -13.16 -41.51
C TYR A 800 12.41 -13.29 -42.86
N VAL A 801 13.21 -12.30 -43.20
CA VAL A 801 13.99 -12.26 -44.43
C VAL A 801 15.47 -12.51 -44.12
N ALA A 802 16.21 -13.05 -45.09
CA ALA A 802 17.67 -13.07 -45.09
C ALA A 802 18.12 -11.62 -45.13
N LYS A 803 18.35 -11.06 -43.94
CA LYS A 803 18.48 -9.62 -43.76
C LYS A 803 19.57 -9.33 -42.76
N GLN A 804 20.35 -8.36 -43.16
CA GLN A 804 21.29 -7.66 -42.32
C GLN A 804 20.55 -6.45 -41.75
N TYR A 805 20.45 -6.36 -40.42
CA TYR A 805 19.89 -5.22 -39.72
C TYR A 805 21.02 -4.38 -39.15
N THR A 806 21.14 -3.13 -39.58
CA THR A 806 22.01 -2.16 -38.89
C THR A 806 21.42 -1.87 -37.53
N ILE A 807 22.14 -2.24 -36.48
CA ILE A 807 21.72 -2.04 -35.09
C ILE A 807 22.51 -0.91 -34.43
N VAL A 808 23.75 -0.67 -34.86
CA VAL A 808 24.52 0.53 -34.47
C VAL A 808 25.08 1.18 -35.72
N ASN A 809 24.95 2.51 -35.81
CA ASN A 809 25.69 3.34 -36.75
C ASN A 809 26.56 4.32 -35.96
N ALA A 810 27.82 4.49 -36.34
CA ALA A 810 28.77 5.40 -35.69
C ALA A 810 29.56 6.21 -36.72
N THR A 811 29.27 7.50 -36.85
CA THR A 811 29.91 8.39 -37.84
C THR A 811 31.43 8.51 -37.62
N GLY A 812 31.88 8.50 -36.36
CA GLY A 812 33.30 8.50 -36.00
C GLY A 812 33.99 7.12 -36.08
N GLY A 813 33.23 6.07 -36.36
CA GLY A 813 33.70 4.70 -36.54
C GLY A 813 33.42 3.76 -35.35
N VAL A 814 33.41 2.47 -35.63
CA VAL A 814 33.22 1.38 -34.66
C VAL A 814 34.57 0.77 -34.26
N SER A 815 34.78 0.52 -32.96
CA SER A 815 35.98 -0.11 -32.41
C SER A 815 35.66 -1.24 -31.44
N GLY A 816 36.42 -2.34 -31.53
CA GLY A 816 36.14 -3.58 -30.81
C GLY A 816 34.94 -4.35 -31.36
N THR A 817 34.54 -5.41 -30.66
CA THR A 817 33.40 -6.26 -31.03
C THR A 817 32.54 -6.54 -29.80
N PHE A 818 31.26 -6.89 -30.02
CA PHE A 818 30.46 -7.54 -28.98
C PHE A 818 30.94 -8.98 -28.79
N ALA A 819 30.87 -9.49 -27.56
CA ALA A 819 31.37 -10.83 -27.23
C ALA A 819 30.37 -11.94 -27.56
N ALA A 820 29.08 -11.65 -27.44
CA ALA A 820 28.01 -12.63 -27.63
C ALA A 820 26.71 -11.98 -28.13
N ILE A 821 25.86 -12.81 -28.72
CA ILE A 821 24.46 -12.52 -29.03
C ILE A 821 23.57 -13.53 -28.30
N VAL A 822 22.56 -13.02 -27.59
CA VAL A 822 21.53 -13.81 -26.93
C VAL A 822 20.21 -13.48 -27.60
N ASN A 823 19.57 -14.49 -28.18
CA ASN A 823 18.30 -14.31 -28.86
C ASN A 823 17.14 -14.70 -27.96
N THR A 824 16.13 -13.85 -27.93
CA THR A 824 14.81 -14.15 -27.34
C THR A 824 13.80 -14.26 -28.47
N ASN A 825 12.96 -15.29 -28.44
CA ASN A 825 11.93 -15.58 -29.44
C ASN A 825 12.43 -15.86 -30.87
N LEU A 826 13.73 -16.14 -31.06
CA LEU A 826 14.24 -16.61 -32.35
C LEU A 826 13.98 -18.12 -32.50
N PRO A 827 13.25 -18.58 -33.52
CA PRO A 827 13.06 -20.01 -33.75
C PRO A 827 14.40 -20.72 -33.98
N SER A 828 14.52 -21.96 -33.52
CA SER A 828 15.80 -22.69 -33.48
C SER A 828 16.47 -22.93 -34.83
N GLY A 829 15.70 -22.97 -35.91
CA GLY A 829 16.17 -23.04 -37.31
C GLY A 829 16.71 -21.73 -37.86
N PHE A 830 16.54 -20.62 -37.17
CA PHE A 830 17.26 -19.40 -37.50
C PHE A 830 18.56 -19.31 -36.72
N MET A 831 19.59 -18.86 -37.43
CA MET A 831 20.88 -18.53 -36.87
C MET A 831 21.07 -17.03 -36.93
N SER A 832 21.57 -16.45 -35.83
CA SER A 832 21.97 -15.05 -35.79
C SER A 832 23.49 -14.94 -35.75
N SER A 833 24.06 -13.96 -36.43
CA SER A 833 25.47 -13.60 -36.27
C SER A 833 25.65 -12.08 -36.29
N LEU A 834 26.77 -11.60 -35.76
CA LEU A 834 27.14 -10.19 -35.82
C LEU A 834 28.22 -10.00 -36.89
N SER A 835 28.08 -8.95 -37.70
CA SER A 835 29.13 -8.49 -38.62
C SER A 835 29.34 -6.98 -38.48
N TYR A 836 30.47 -6.51 -38.98
CA TYR A 836 30.96 -5.15 -38.72
C TYR A 836 31.59 -4.57 -39.99
N ASP A 837 31.42 -3.28 -40.20
CA ASP A 837 32.28 -2.49 -41.10
C ASP A 837 32.92 -1.32 -40.34
N ALA A 838 33.46 -0.32 -41.05
CA ALA A 838 34.12 0.82 -40.42
C ALA A 838 33.19 1.66 -39.52
N ASN A 839 31.89 1.70 -39.82
CA ASN A 839 30.91 2.60 -39.21
C ASN A 839 29.70 1.88 -38.60
N ASP A 840 29.40 0.65 -39.01
CA ASP A 840 28.16 -0.03 -38.68
C ASP A 840 28.39 -1.37 -37.97
N VAL A 841 27.47 -1.67 -37.04
CA VAL A 841 27.28 -3.01 -36.46
C VAL A 841 26.00 -3.59 -37.00
N TYR A 842 26.09 -4.81 -37.50
CA TYR A 842 24.98 -5.51 -38.11
C TYR A 842 24.62 -6.79 -37.37
N LEU A 843 23.31 -7.04 -37.24
CA LEU A 843 22.76 -8.33 -36.88
C LEU A 843 22.29 -9.03 -38.16
N ASN A 844 22.90 -10.16 -38.49
CA ASN A 844 22.56 -10.98 -39.64
C ASN A 844 21.67 -12.14 -39.22
N LEU A 845 20.65 -12.42 -40.03
CA LEU A 845 19.77 -13.56 -39.85
C LEU A 845 19.90 -14.54 -41.02
N GLY A 846 20.18 -15.81 -40.71
CA GLY A 846 20.20 -16.92 -41.65
C GLY A 846 19.21 -18.01 -41.25
N LEU A 847 18.74 -18.81 -42.20
CA LEU A 847 17.99 -20.04 -41.93
C LEU A 847 18.90 -21.24 -42.16
N GLY A 848 18.97 -22.15 -41.20
CA GLY A 848 19.71 -23.38 -41.30
C GLY A 848 19.24 -24.39 -40.25
N PHE A 849 19.22 -25.66 -40.62
CA PHE A 849 18.89 -26.77 -39.71
C PHE A 849 20.14 -27.54 -39.27
N THR A 850 21.32 -26.96 -39.49
CA THR A 850 22.63 -27.57 -39.26
C THR A 850 22.94 -27.82 -37.78
N GLN A 851 22.22 -27.15 -36.88
CA GLN A 851 22.26 -27.44 -35.44
C GLN A 851 21.73 -28.84 -35.09
N TYR A 852 20.99 -29.49 -35.99
CA TYR A 852 20.54 -30.86 -35.82
C TYR A 852 21.52 -31.81 -36.52
N SER A 853 22.17 -32.69 -35.76
CA SER A 853 22.99 -33.78 -36.30
C SER A 853 22.14 -35.03 -36.55
N GLY A 854 22.46 -35.78 -37.62
CA GLY A 854 21.81 -37.06 -37.90
C GLY A 854 20.40 -37.00 -38.50
N LEU A 855 20.05 -35.90 -39.20
CA LEU A 855 18.80 -35.85 -39.99
C LEU A 855 18.75 -37.00 -41.00
N ASN A 856 17.62 -37.69 -41.09
CA ASN A 856 17.39 -38.71 -42.13
C ASN A 856 17.16 -38.03 -43.50
N VAL A 857 17.16 -38.83 -44.58
CA VAL A 857 17.05 -38.30 -45.95
C VAL A 857 15.78 -37.46 -46.16
N ASN A 858 14.60 -37.92 -45.69
CA ASN A 858 13.35 -37.16 -45.81
C ASN A 858 13.41 -35.81 -45.05
N GLN A 859 13.92 -35.81 -43.82
CA GLN A 859 14.10 -34.57 -43.03
C GLN A 859 15.09 -33.62 -43.71
N GLN A 860 16.20 -34.14 -44.23
CA GLN A 860 17.22 -33.35 -44.91
C GLN A 860 16.67 -32.74 -46.22
N ASN A 861 15.85 -33.48 -46.96
CA ASN A 861 15.21 -33.00 -48.18
C ASN A 861 14.28 -31.81 -47.89
N VAL A 862 13.46 -31.90 -46.84
CA VAL A 862 12.61 -30.79 -46.38
C VAL A 862 13.46 -29.61 -45.92
N ALA A 863 14.45 -29.85 -45.04
CA ALA A 863 15.33 -28.80 -44.52
C ALA A 863 16.08 -28.05 -45.63
N ASN A 864 16.59 -28.77 -46.63
CA ASN A 864 17.25 -28.20 -47.80
C ASN A 864 16.27 -27.36 -48.64
N ALA A 865 15.05 -27.85 -48.88
CA ALA A 865 14.04 -27.11 -49.63
C ALA A 865 13.68 -25.78 -48.95
N LEU A 866 13.49 -25.80 -47.62
CA LEU A 866 13.21 -24.58 -46.84
C LEU A 866 14.40 -23.62 -46.82
N THR A 867 15.62 -24.14 -46.62
CA THR A 867 16.86 -23.35 -46.62
C THR A 867 17.12 -22.71 -47.98
N ASN A 868 16.97 -23.47 -49.07
CA ASN A 868 17.17 -22.97 -50.43
C ASN A 868 16.09 -21.96 -50.83
N PHE A 869 14.83 -22.19 -50.44
CA PHE A 869 13.76 -21.22 -50.64
C PHE A 869 14.09 -19.89 -49.93
N PHE A 870 14.51 -19.95 -48.67
CA PHE A 870 14.92 -18.77 -47.91
C PHE A 870 16.10 -18.04 -48.56
N ASN A 871 17.15 -18.78 -48.98
CA ASN A 871 18.33 -18.19 -49.63
C ASN A 871 18.02 -17.57 -51.00
N THR A 872 17.10 -18.16 -51.76
CA THR A 872 16.76 -17.70 -53.12
C THR A 872 15.81 -16.51 -53.09
N ASN A 873 14.77 -16.57 -52.26
CA ASN A 873 13.72 -15.54 -52.21
C ASN A 873 14.00 -14.48 -51.16
N GLY A 874 15.01 -14.67 -50.33
CA GLY A 874 15.39 -13.76 -49.27
C GLY A 874 14.42 -13.76 -48.09
N GLY A 875 13.48 -14.70 -47.95
CA GLY A 875 12.62 -14.76 -46.76
C GLY A 875 11.68 -15.95 -46.62
N ILE A 876 11.20 -16.17 -45.40
CA ILE A 876 10.33 -17.27 -44.99
C ILE A 876 9.55 -16.93 -43.71
N GLN A 877 8.36 -17.50 -43.52
CA GLN A 877 7.62 -17.34 -42.27
C GLN A 877 8.37 -17.99 -41.09
N ALA A 878 8.39 -17.32 -39.93
CA ALA A 878 9.15 -17.77 -38.75
C ALA A 878 8.86 -19.23 -38.35
N VAL A 879 7.61 -19.65 -38.54
CA VAL A 879 7.12 -20.97 -38.21
C VAL A 879 7.86 -22.11 -38.92
N PHE A 880 8.31 -21.91 -40.17
CA PHE A 880 9.14 -22.90 -40.87
C PHE A 880 10.53 -23.04 -40.22
N GLY A 881 11.05 -21.97 -39.63
CA GLY A 881 12.29 -22.01 -38.85
C GLY A 881 12.13 -22.64 -37.47
N SER A 882 10.91 -22.88 -36.98
CA SER A 882 10.70 -23.58 -35.69
C SER A 882 10.70 -25.11 -35.80
N LEU A 883 10.80 -25.66 -37.01
CA LEU A 883 10.70 -27.10 -37.23
C LEU A 883 11.86 -27.86 -36.57
N THR A 884 11.52 -28.76 -35.65
CA THR A 884 12.45 -29.77 -35.09
C THR A 884 12.59 -30.96 -36.03
N PRO A 885 13.51 -31.92 -35.80
CA PRO A 885 13.57 -33.15 -36.60
C PRO A 885 12.22 -33.88 -36.70
N ALA A 886 11.45 -33.95 -35.61
CA ALA A 886 10.11 -34.52 -35.63
C ALA A 886 9.12 -33.68 -36.46
N GLY A 887 9.23 -32.36 -36.38
CA GLY A 887 8.44 -31.44 -37.21
C GLY A 887 8.74 -31.60 -38.71
N LEU A 888 10.02 -31.70 -39.08
CA LEU A 888 10.47 -31.97 -40.45
C LEU A 888 9.89 -33.29 -40.98
N THR A 889 9.80 -34.34 -40.15
CA THR A 889 9.12 -35.59 -40.50
C THR A 889 7.64 -35.38 -40.76
N GLN A 890 6.91 -34.69 -39.87
CA GLN A 890 5.47 -34.46 -40.03
C GLN A 890 5.13 -33.67 -41.30
N VAL A 891 5.94 -32.67 -41.64
CA VAL A 891 5.71 -31.81 -42.82
C VAL A 891 6.27 -32.39 -44.12
N SER A 892 6.91 -33.56 -44.09
CA SER A 892 7.39 -34.25 -45.29
C SER A 892 6.25 -34.80 -46.17
N GLY A 893 5.06 -35.02 -45.59
CA GLY A 893 3.91 -35.53 -46.32
C GLY A 893 4.04 -36.98 -46.79
N GLU A 894 4.74 -37.82 -46.03
CA GLU A 894 5.00 -39.23 -46.39
C GLU A 894 3.72 -40.03 -46.71
N THR A 895 2.57 -39.70 -46.10
CA THR A 895 1.27 -40.34 -46.32
C THR A 895 0.89 -40.47 -47.80
N ALA A 896 1.30 -39.52 -48.63
CA ALA A 896 1.07 -39.55 -50.07
C ALA A 896 1.65 -40.80 -50.75
N THR A 897 2.73 -41.37 -50.21
CA THR A 897 3.38 -42.57 -50.77
C THR A 897 2.56 -43.85 -50.56
N GLY A 898 1.68 -43.91 -49.56
CA GLY A 898 0.87 -45.09 -49.23
C GLY A 898 -0.20 -45.43 -50.26
N THR A 899 -0.62 -44.45 -51.07
CA THR A 899 -1.64 -44.61 -52.12
C THR A 899 -1.19 -45.55 -53.24
N GLN A 900 0.08 -45.47 -53.63
CA GLN A 900 0.68 -46.29 -54.68
C GLN A 900 0.67 -47.76 -54.28
N GLN A 901 1.21 -48.09 -53.11
CA GLN A 901 1.30 -49.47 -52.63
C GLN A 901 -0.08 -50.10 -52.42
N THR A 902 -1.02 -49.34 -51.84
CA THR A 902 -2.38 -49.84 -51.58
C THR A 902 -3.12 -50.15 -52.88
N THR A 903 -2.92 -49.34 -53.92
CA THR A 903 -3.50 -49.57 -55.25
C THR A 903 -2.90 -50.80 -55.93
N PHE A 904 -1.58 -50.97 -55.88
CA PHE A 904 -0.93 -52.17 -56.42
C PHE A 904 -1.48 -53.43 -55.74
N ASN A 905 -1.64 -53.40 -54.41
CA ASN A 905 -2.22 -54.52 -53.67
C ASN A 905 -3.67 -54.81 -54.11
N ALA A 906 -4.51 -53.78 -54.29
CA ALA A 906 -5.90 -53.95 -54.72
C ALA A 906 -6.01 -54.52 -56.15
N MET A 907 -5.16 -54.06 -57.07
CA MET A 907 -5.10 -54.59 -58.44
C MET A 907 -4.55 -56.01 -58.48
N ASN A 908 -3.55 -56.34 -57.66
CA ASN A 908 -3.00 -57.69 -57.55
C ASN A 908 -4.07 -58.68 -57.06
N MET A 909 -4.86 -58.32 -56.05
CA MET A 909 -5.95 -59.16 -55.56
C MET A 909 -7.04 -59.38 -56.62
N PHE A 910 -7.50 -58.32 -57.29
CA PHE A 910 -8.51 -58.44 -58.34
C PHE A 910 -8.01 -59.27 -59.52
N MET A 911 -6.78 -59.05 -59.96
CA MET A 911 -6.14 -59.86 -61.00
C MET A 911 -6.06 -61.33 -60.58
N GLY A 912 -5.69 -61.59 -59.32
CA GLY A 912 -5.65 -62.93 -58.73
C GLY A 912 -7.02 -63.61 -58.65
N VAL A 913 -8.12 -62.87 -58.49
CA VAL A 913 -9.49 -63.42 -58.60
C VAL A 913 -9.88 -63.66 -60.07
N LEU A 914 -9.57 -62.70 -60.94
CA LEU A 914 -9.91 -62.75 -62.36
C LEU A 914 -9.25 -63.92 -63.07
N THR A 915 -7.97 -64.20 -62.75
CA THR A 915 -7.21 -65.31 -63.35
C THR A 915 -7.15 -66.55 -62.47
N ASP A 916 -7.98 -66.66 -61.43
CA ASP A 916 -7.86 -67.74 -60.43
C ASP A 916 -7.92 -69.12 -61.10
N PRO A 917 -6.81 -69.87 -61.12
CA PRO A 917 -6.77 -71.19 -61.75
C PRO A 917 -7.41 -72.27 -60.87
N PHE A 918 -7.80 -71.94 -59.64
CA PHE A 918 -8.35 -72.86 -58.66
C PHE A 918 -9.88 -72.96 -58.68
N VAL A 919 -10.57 -72.21 -59.55
CA VAL A 919 -12.03 -72.27 -59.71
C VAL A 919 -12.41 -73.40 -60.68
N ALA A 920 -13.25 -74.34 -60.23
CA ALA A 920 -13.82 -75.41 -61.02
C ALA A 920 -14.65 -74.86 -62.18
N GLY A 921 -14.50 -75.48 -63.36
CA GLY A 921 -15.16 -75.01 -64.59
C GLY A 921 -14.43 -73.87 -65.31
N ARG A 922 -13.16 -73.59 -65.00
CA ARG A 922 -12.19 -72.89 -65.88
C ARG A 922 -10.93 -73.72 -66.21
N GLY A 923 -10.77 -74.88 -65.55
CA GLY A 923 -9.68 -75.84 -65.75
C GLY A 923 -10.18 -77.20 -66.27
N ASP A 924 -9.29 -77.92 -66.97
CA ASP A 924 -9.45 -79.20 -67.70
C ASP A 924 -10.89 -79.73 -67.94
N PRO A 925 -11.44 -79.57 -69.16
CA PRO A 925 -12.80 -80.00 -69.53
C PRO A 925 -13.03 -81.52 -69.44
N ARG A 926 -11.97 -82.34 -69.26
CA ARG A 926 -12.08 -83.81 -69.27
C ARG A 926 -12.40 -84.45 -67.92
N SER A 927 -12.62 -83.66 -66.86
CA SER A 927 -12.75 -84.18 -65.49
C SER A 927 -14.16 -84.15 -64.88
N SER A 928 -15.19 -83.66 -65.59
CA SER A 928 -16.49 -83.43 -64.94
C SER A 928 -17.51 -84.58 -64.96
N PHE A 929 -17.42 -85.60 -65.82
CA PHE A 929 -18.39 -86.72 -65.78
C PHE A 929 -17.81 -88.04 -66.31
N GLY A 930 -17.23 -88.87 -65.44
CA GLY A 930 -16.83 -90.25 -65.74
C GLY A 930 -15.67 -90.75 -64.87
N ALA A 931 -15.83 -91.94 -64.26
CA ALA A 931 -14.90 -92.56 -63.32
C ALA A 931 -13.46 -92.73 -63.86
N ALA A 932 -12.49 -92.68 -62.94
CA ALA A 932 -11.07 -92.88 -63.20
C ALA A 932 -10.80 -94.21 -63.94
N GLY A 933 -10.38 -94.14 -65.20
CA GLY A 933 -9.88 -95.29 -65.94
C GLY A 933 -8.44 -95.59 -65.54
N TYR A 934 -8.25 -96.54 -64.61
CA TYR A 934 -6.97 -97.23 -64.46
C TYR A 934 -6.79 -98.20 -65.63
N ALA A 935 -5.64 -98.05 -66.32
CA ALA A 935 -4.94 -99.01 -67.16
C ALA A 935 -5.75 -99.94 -68.07
N ALA A 936 -5.73 -99.65 -69.38
CA ALA A 936 -5.74 -100.70 -70.40
C ALA A 936 -4.28 -100.97 -70.80
N GLU A 937 -3.87 -102.23 -70.66
CA GLU A 937 -2.53 -102.75 -70.84
C GLU A 937 -2.04 -102.71 -72.29
N ASP A 938 -0.73 -102.54 -72.33
CA ASP A 938 0.29 -102.65 -73.37
C ASP A 938 0.08 -103.73 -74.46
N SER A 939 0.47 -103.39 -75.69
CA SER A 939 0.89 -104.36 -76.72
C SER A 939 2.20 -103.85 -77.34
N GLY A 940 3.32 -104.48 -76.94
CA GLY A 940 4.64 -104.35 -77.55
C GLY A 940 4.69 -104.81 -79.02
N ALA A 941 5.82 -104.98 -79.68
CA ALA A 941 7.21 -105.11 -79.29
C ALA A 941 8.05 -105.15 -80.59
N LEU A 942 9.37 -104.98 -80.49
CA LEU A 942 10.34 -105.93 -81.06
C LEU A 942 11.44 -106.05 -79.98
N ALA A 943 12.05 -107.19 -79.69
CA ALA A 943 12.50 -108.17 -80.64
C ALA A 943 12.75 -109.54 -79.97
N TYR A 944 12.41 -110.60 -80.70
CA TYR A 944 12.92 -111.98 -80.56
C TYR A 944 12.81 -112.65 -79.17
N ALA A 945 11.65 -113.25 -78.88
CA ALA A 945 11.49 -114.64 -78.40
C ALA A 945 10.01 -114.93 -78.10
N ASP A 946 9.54 -116.10 -78.55
CA ASP A 946 8.16 -116.59 -78.50
C ASP A 946 7.78 -117.12 -77.10
N ARG A 947 6.56 -116.80 -76.62
CA ARG A 947 5.74 -117.75 -75.84
C ARG A 947 4.26 -117.37 -75.77
N LYS A 948 3.45 -118.34 -76.21
CA LYS A 948 1.98 -118.42 -76.29
C LYS A 948 1.23 -118.06 -75.00
N ARG A 949 0.10 -117.34 -75.15
CA ARG A 949 -1.05 -117.34 -74.22
C ARG A 949 -2.13 -118.33 -74.70
N THR A 950 -2.74 -119.04 -73.76
CA THR A 950 -3.69 -120.16 -74.00
C THR A 950 -5.14 -119.69 -74.06
N GLY A 951 -5.98 -120.46 -74.76
CA GLY A 951 -7.38 -120.12 -75.10
C GLY A 951 -8.39 -120.00 -73.96
N ALA A 952 -7.97 -120.10 -72.69
CA ALA A 952 -8.86 -119.97 -71.53
C ALA A 952 -9.06 -118.51 -71.05
N GLU A 953 -8.21 -117.57 -71.49
CA GLU A 953 -8.33 -116.14 -71.13
C GLU A 953 -9.31 -115.36 -72.03
N ARG A 954 -9.82 -115.97 -73.13
CA ARG A 954 -10.70 -115.29 -74.10
C ARG A 954 -12.20 -115.32 -73.79
N ASP A 955 -12.68 -116.16 -72.87
CA ASP A 955 -14.12 -116.42 -72.72
C ASP A 955 -14.80 -115.86 -71.46
N ALA A 956 -14.10 -115.15 -70.55
CA ALA A 956 -14.68 -114.77 -69.25
C ALA A 956 -15.13 -113.30 -69.08
N TYR A 957 -14.84 -112.39 -70.02
CA TYR A 957 -15.26 -110.98 -69.94
C TYR A 957 -16.39 -110.58 -70.92
N ALA A 958 -17.11 -111.58 -71.47
CA ALA A 958 -18.24 -111.39 -72.35
C ALA A 958 -19.59 -111.54 -71.61
N ALA A 959 -19.96 -110.58 -70.76
CA ALA A 959 -21.33 -110.31 -70.24
C ALA A 959 -21.24 -109.13 -69.24
N ILE A 960 -21.65 -107.88 -69.49
CA ILE A 960 -23.01 -107.37 -69.72
C ILE A 960 -22.95 -105.91 -70.25
N SER A 961 -23.78 -105.67 -71.26
CA SER A 961 -24.35 -104.45 -71.88
C SER A 961 -24.67 -103.28 -70.92
N ARG A 962 -24.59 -101.98 -71.23
CA ARG A 962 -25.04 -101.20 -72.41
C ARG A 962 -24.31 -99.84 -72.41
N LYS A 963 -23.83 -99.44 -73.59
CA LYS A 963 -23.24 -98.13 -73.92
C LYS A 963 -24.36 -97.08 -74.07
N ALA A 964 -24.39 -96.07 -73.20
CA ALA A 964 -25.22 -94.87 -73.36
C ALA A 964 -24.51 -93.83 -74.26
N PRO A 965 -25.23 -92.94 -74.95
CA PRO A 965 -24.71 -92.17 -76.07
C PRO A 965 -23.74 -91.07 -75.64
N VAL A 966 -22.80 -90.72 -76.53
CA VAL A 966 -22.03 -89.47 -76.45
C VAL A 966 -22.80 -88.39 -77.21
N GLN A 967 -23.19 -87.32 -76.50
CA GLN A 967 -23.37 -85.93 -76.96
C GLN A 967 -23.84 -85.08 -75.76
N ALA A 968 -23.56 -83.79 -75.60
CA ALA A 968 -22.77 -82.80 -76.32
C ALA A 968 -22.28 -81.78 -75.28
N PHE A 969 -21.29 -80.95 -75.63
CA PHE A 969 -20.92 -79.77 -74.84
C PHE A 969 -22.12 -78.80 -74.75
N GLU A 970 -22.79 -78.73 -73.60
CA GLU A 970 -23.75 -77.68 -73.21
C GLU A 970 -23.60 -77.37 -71.71
N GLN A 971 -22.54 -76.64 -71.38
CA GLN A 971 -22.49 -75.67 -70.28
C GLN A 971 -21.68 -74.49 -70.80
N ARG A 972 -22.37 -73.47 -71.31
CA ARG A 972 -21.72 -72.38 -72.04
C ARG A 972 -21.47 -71.18 -71.17
N TRP A 973 -22.32 -70.95 -70.17
CA TRP A 973 -22.24 -69.80 -69.30
C TRP A 973 -22.00 -70.24 -67.86
N ALA A 974 -21.15 -69.48 -67.17
CA ALA A 974 -21.08 -69.56 -65.73
C ALA A 974 -21.04 -68.17 -65.14
N VAL A 975 -21.85 -67.94 -64.11
CA VAL A 975 -21.79 -66.72 -63.31
C VAL A 975 -21.15 -67.04 -61.99
N TRP A 976 -20.42 -66.08 -61.44
CA TRP A 976 -19.77 -66.23 -60.16
C TRP A 976 -19.69 -64.91 -59.43
N ALA A 977 -19.64 -64.98 -58.11
CA ALA A 977 -19.36 -63.85 -57.25
C ALA A 977 -18.30 -64.27 -56.23
N ALA A 978 -17.42 -63.35 -55.86
CA ALA A 978 -16.44 -63.56 -54.81
C ALA A 978 -16.31 -62.35 -53.90
N GLY A 979 -16.12 -62.60 -52.61
CA GLY A 979 -15.62 -61.60 -51.67
C GLY A 979 -14.12 -61.80 -51.48
N PHE A 980 -13.33 -60.73 -51.50
CA PHE A 980 -11.89 -60.79 -51.22
C PHE A 980 -11.49 -59.70 -50.22
N GLY A 981 -10.50 -59.98 -49.39
CA GLY A 981 -9.92 -59.00 -48.50
C GLY A 981 -8.54 -59.40 -48.01
N GLY A 982 -7.76 -58.42 -47.57
CA GLY A 982 -6.40 -58.66 -47.10
C GLY A 982 -5.79 -57.46 -46.40
N ALA A 983 -4.68 -57.71 -45.71
CA ALA A 983 -3.89 -56.70 -45.04
C ALA A 983 -2.40 -56.92 -45.30
N GLN A 984 -1.67 -55.84 -45.56
CA GLN A 984 -0.23 -55.86 -45.79
C GLN A 984 0.47 -54.81 -44.94
N THR A 985 1.53 -55.20 -44.24
CA THR A 985 2.44 -54.30 -43.52
C THR A 985 3.81 -54.32 -44.17
N THR A 986 4.38 -53.14 -44.40
CA THR A 986 5.73 -52.95 -44.94
C THR A 986 6.53 -52.08 -43.95
N ASP A 987 7.65 -52.63 -43.45
CA ASP A 987 8.49 -51.99 -42.44
C ASP A 987 9.17 -50.72 -43.02
N GLY A 988 9.27 -49.66 -42.21
CA GLY A 988 9.92 -48.40 -42.61
C GLY A 988 11.45 -48.45 -42.53
N ASN A 989 12.13 -47.44 -43.09
CA ASN A 989 13.59 -47.31 -43.05
C ASN A 989 14.00 -46.01 -42.34
N ALA A 990 14.67 -46.14 -41.19
CA ALA A 990 15.06 -45.02 -40.35
C ALA A 990 16.10 -44.08 -41.01
N SER A 991 17.04 -44.58 -41.83
CA SER A 991 18.03 -43.73 -42.50
C SER A 991 17.43 -42.94 -43.66
N LEU A 992 16.44 -43.53 -44.33
CA LEU A 992 15.62 -42.85 -45.34
C LEU A 992 14.62 -41.87 -44.72
N GLY A 993 14.17 -42.17 -43.50
CA GLY A 993 13.13 -41.42 -42.80
C GLY A 993 11.72 -41.85 -43.19
N SER A 994 11.55 -43.07 -43.70
CA SER A 994 10.24 -43.65 -43.97
C SER A 994 9.73 -44.44 -42.78
N ASN A 995 8.42 -44.36 -42.55
CA ASN A 995 7.72 -45.02 -41.46
C ASN A 995 7.00 -46.27 -41.96
N THR A 996 6.75 -47.22 -41.05
CA THR A 996 6.00 -48.44 -41.36
C THR A 996 4.63 -48.11 -41.96
N ALA A 997 4.34 -48.70 -43.11
CA ALA A 997 3.08 -48.53 -43.82
C ALA A 997 2.21 -49.80 -43.69
N THR A 998 0.93 -49.63 -43.43
CA THR A 998 -0.06 -50.71 -43.40
C THR A 998 -1.18 -50.40 -44.36
N SER A 999 -1.59 -51.37 -45.18
CA SER A 999 -2.73 -51.28 -46.08
C SER A 999 -3.72 -52.42 -45.80
N ARG A 1000 -5.02 -52.16 -45.98
CA ARG A 1000 -6.09 -53.16 -45.93
C ARG A 1000 -7.05 -52.93 -47.08
N ILE A 1001 -7.53 -54.02 -47.65
CA ILE A 1001 -8.42 -54.03 -48.81
C ILE A 1001 -9.58 -54.96 -48.49
N ALA A 1002 -10.79 -54.56 -48.89
CA ALA A 1002 -11.95 -55.42 -48.93
C ALA A 1002 -12.78 -55.09 -50.17
N GLY A 1003 -13.23 -56.12 -50.88
CA GLY A 1003 -14.02 -55.95 -52.10
C GLY A 1003 -14.91 -57.15 -52.40
N ALA A 1004 -15.91 -56.90 -53.22
CA ALA A 1004 -16.76 -57.91 -53.81
C ALA A 1004 -16.67 -57.79 -55.33
N VAL A 1005 -16.64 -58.94 -55.99
CA VAL A 1005 -16.56 -59.05 -57.44
C VAL A 1005 -17.66 -59.98 -57.92
N ALA A 1006 -18.25 -59.65 -59.06
CA ALA A 1006 -19.13 -60.53 -59.80
C ALA A 1006 -18.66 -60.61 -61.24
N GLY A 1007 -18.75 -61.79 -61.83
CA GLY A 1007 -18.32 -62.01 -63.19
C GLY A 1007 -19.10 -63.10 -63.89
N ALA A 1008 -18.91 -63.15 -65.20
CA ALA A 1008 -19.48 -64.18 -66.05
C ALA A 1008 -18.41 -64.71 -66.99
N ASP A 1009 -18.46 -66.01 -67.23
CA ASP A 1009 -17.56 -66.73 -68.11
C ASP A 1009 -18.36 -67.37 -69.24
N TYR A 1010 -17.77 -67.38 -70.42
CA TYR A 1010 -18.28 -68.04 -71.60
C TYR A 1010 -17.24 -68.98 -72.19
N TRP A 1011 -17.63 -70.25 -72.35
CA TRP A 1011 -16.80 -71.24 -73.02
C TRP A 1011 -17.04 -71.22 -74.54
N PHE A 1012 -16.05 -70.73 -75.30
CA PHE A 1012 -16.10 -70.71 -76.77
C PHE A 1012 -15.88 -72.10 -77.39
N SER A 1013 -15.12 -72.93 -76.68
CA SER A 1013 -14.88 -74.34 -77.01
C SER A 1013 -14.56 -75.09 -75.72
N PRO A 1014 -14.54 -76.44 -75.70
CA PRO A 1014 -14.12 -77.18 -74.51
C PRO A 1014 -12.73 -76.77 -73.98
N SER A 1015 -11.87 -76.22 -74.83
CA SER A 1015 -10.50 -75.81 -74.47
C SER A 1015 -10.33 -74.31 -74.24
N THR A 1016 -11.32 -73.46 -74.54
CA THR A 1016 -11.18 -71.99 -74.47
C THR A 1016 -12.33 -71.35 -73.72
N VAL A 1017 -12.00 -70.64 -72.64
CA VAL A 1017 -12.93 -69.82 -71.86
C VAL A 1017 -12.46 -68.37 -71.87
N ALA A 1018 -13.39 -67.44 -71.99
CA ALA A 1018 -13.14 -66.05 -71.62
C ALA A 1018 -14.22 -65.58 -70.66
N GLY A 1019 -13.90 -64.57 -69.86
CA GLY A 1019 -14.87 -63.98 -68.97
C GLY A 1019 -14.52 -62.55 -68.64
N PHE A 1020 -15.47 -61.88 -68.02
CA PHE A 1020 -15.31 -60.54 -67.50
C PHE A 1020 -15.80 -60.47 -66.07
N ALA A 1021 -15.28 -59.52 -65.31
CA ALA A 1021 -15.67 -59.29 -63.94
C ALA A 1021 -15.70 -57.79 -63.64
N LEU A 1022 -16.65 -57.39 -62.80
CA LEU A 1022 -16.73 -56.07 -62.20
C LEU A 1022 -16.60 -56.22 -60.69
N ALA A 1023 -15.77 -55.38 -60.07
CA ALA A 1023 -15.59 -55.36 -58.63
C ALA A 1023 -15.80 -53.96 -58.06
N GLY A 1024 -16.33 -53.93 -56.84
CA GLY A 1024 -16.42 -52.75 -56.02
C GLY A 1024 -15.91 -53.04 -54.62
N GLY A 1025 -15.32 -52.06 -53.96
CA GLY A 1025 -14.76 -52.24 -52.62
C GLY A 1025 -14.20 -50.96 -52.02
N GLY A 1026 -13.45 -51.13 -50.94
CA GLY A 1026 -12.72 -50.06 -50.30
C GLY A 1026 -11.30 -50.47 -49.91
N THR A 1027 -10.41 -49.47 -49.88
CA THR A 1027 -9.09 -49.61 -49.29
C THR A 1027 -8.93 -48.64 -48.12
N ASN A 1028 -8.11 -49.02 -47.14
CA ASN A 1028 -7.59 -48.11 -46.14
C ASN A 1028 -6.10 -48.34 -45.95
N PHE A 1029 -5.34 -47.29 -45.70
CA PHE A 1029 -3.94 -47.37 -45.37
C PHE A 1029 -3.54 -46.36 -44.31
N SER A 1030 -2.45 -46.67 -43.61
CA SER A 1030 -1.87 -45.82 -42.58
C SER A 1030 -0.35 -45.85 -42.68
N VAL A 1031 0.27 -44.69 -42.55
CA VAL A 1031 1.71 -44.53 -42.38
C VAL A 1031 1.94 -44.13 -40.92
N ALA A 1032 2.68 -44.93 -40.16
CA ALA A 1032 2.95 -44.65 -38.75
C ALA A 1032 3.54 -43.25 -38.60
N ASN A 1033 2.99 -42.41 -37.71
CA ASN A 1033 3.40 -41.00 -37.53
C ASN A 1033 3.29 -40.09 -38.78
N GLY A 1034 2.71 -40.58 -39.89
CA GLY A 1034 2.57 -39.83 -41.15
C GLY A 1034 1.14 -39.42 -41.46
N GLY A 1035 0.17 -40.31 -41.20
CA GLY A 1035 -1.25 -40.09 -41.50
C GLY A 1035 -1.96 -41.33 -42.04
N THR A 1036 -3.14 -41.14 -42.61
CA THR A 1036 -3.99 -42.21 -43.14
C THR A 1036 -4.51 -41.87 -44.53
N GLY A 1037 -5.03 -42.86 -45.23
CA GLY A 1037 -5.83 -42.64 -46.41
C GLY A 1037 -6.81 -43.77 -46.65
N ARG A 1038 -7.82 -43.49 -47.47
CA ARG A 1038 -8.84 -44.44 -47.87
C ARG A 1038 -9.20 -44.24 -49.32
N SER A 1039 -9.67 -45.28 -49.98
CA SER A 1039 -10.23 -45.15 -51.30
C SER A 1039 -11.47 -46.01 -51.50
N ASP A 1040 -12.41 -45.49 -52.28
CA ASP A 1040 -13.52 -46.28 -52.83
C ASP A 1040 -13.09 -46.74 -54.23
N LEU A 1041 -13.14 -48.05 -54.47
CA LEU A 1041 -12.58 -48.67 -55.67
C LEU A 1041 -13.66 -49.26 -56.57
N PHE A 1042 -13.50 -49.05 -57.87
CA PHE A 1042 -14.20 -49.75 -58.94
C PHE A 1042 -13.17 -50.43 -59.83
N GLN A 1043 -13.35 -51.72 -60.13
CA GLN A 1043 -12.47 -52.45 -61.03
C GLN A 1043 -13.30 -53.17 -62.08
N ALA A 1044 -12.77 -53.24 -63.29
CA ALA A 1044 -13.34 -53.99 -64.40
C ALA A 1044 -12.22 -54.75 -65.09
N GLY A 1045 -12.42 -56.03 -65.39
CA GLY A 1045 -11.40 -56.82 -66.05
C GLY A 1045 -11.98 -57.92 -66.92
N ALA A 1046 -11.18 -58.38 -67.86
CA ALA A 1046 -11.49 -59.50 -68.72
C ALA A 1046 -10.29 -60.44 -68.81
N PHE A 1047 -10.56 -61.72 -68.96
CA PHE A 1047 -9.54 -62.74 -69.13
C PHE A 1047 -9.91 -63.71 -70.24
N VAL A 1048 -8.89 -64.35 -70.81
CA VAL A 1048 -9.02 -65.49 -71.71
C VAL A 1048 -8.06 -66.58 -71.24
N ARG A 1049 -8.53 -67.82 -71.27
CA ARG A 1049 -7.72 -69.00 -71.00
C ARG A 1049 -7.90 -70.03 -72.09
N HIS A 1050 -6.80 -70.58 -72.55
CA HIS A 1050 -6.77 -71.68 -73.48
C HIS A 1050 -5.99 -72.86 -72.89
N ASN A 1051 -6.60 -74.05 -72.88
CA ASN A 1051 -5.99 -75.30 -72.42
C ASN A 1051 -5.67 -76.20 -73.63
N ALA A 1052 -4.39 -76.53 -73.80
CA ALA A 1052 -3.86 -77.40 -74.85
C ALA A 1052 -3.30 -78.68 -74.21
N GLY A 1053 -4.17 -79.68 -74.01
CA GLY A 1053 -3.82 -80.89 -73.25
C GLY A 1053 -3.50 -80.56 -71.79
N ALA A 1054 -2.32 -80.97 -71.33
CA ALA A 1054 -1.82 -80.66 -69.99
C ALA A 1054 -1.30 -79.23 -69.83
N ALA A 1055 -1.06 -78.50 -70.94
CA ALA A 1055 -0.58 -77.13 -70.92
C ALA A 1055 -1.74 -76.13 -70.92
N TYR A 1056 -1.53 -74.95 -70.34
CA TYR A 1056 -2.45 -73.82 -70.49
C TYR A 1056 -1.71 -72.49 -70.61
N VAL A 1057 -2.40 -71.53 -71.23
CA VAL A 1057 -2.06 -70.11 -71.20
C VAL A 1057 -3.28 -69.30 -70.79
N THR A 1058 -3.08 -68.33 -69.89
CA THR A 1058 -4.10 -67.38 -69.44
C THR A 1058 -3.58 -65.97 -69.60
N GLY A 1059 -4.37 -65.10 -70.23
CA GLY A 1059 -4.11 -63.67 -70.32
C GLY A 1059 -5.27 -62.89 -69.71
N ALA A 1060 -4.96 -61.80 -69.00
CA ALA A 1060 -5.96 -60.92 -68.42
C ALA A 1060 -5.54 -59.46 -68.44
N LEU A 1061 -6.55 -58.59 -68.53
CA LEU A 1061 -6.43 -57.13 -68.45
C LEU A 1061 -7.48 -56.60 -67.47
N ALA A 1062 -7.09 -55.65 -66.66
CA ALA A 1062 -7.94 -54.99 -65.68
C ALA A 1062 -7.71 -53.49 -65.65
N TYR A 1063 -8.80 -52.75 -65.53
CA TYR A 1063 -8.84 -51.32 -65.23
C TYR A 1063 -9.37 -51.14 -63.80
N GLY A 1064 -8.78 -50.20 -63.07
CA GLY A 1064 -9.21 -49.78 -61.75
C GLY A 1064 -9.37 -48.27 -61.71
N TRP A 1065 -10.49 -47.80 -61.19
CA TRP A 1065 -10.72 -46.42 -60.81
C TRP A 1065 -10.84 -46.33 -59.30
N GLN A 1066 -10.27 -45.28 -58.70
CA GLN A 1066 -10.36 -45.04 -57.27
C GLN A 1066 -10.64 -43.57 -56.95
N ASP A 1067 -11.55 -43.32 -56.02
CA ASP A 1067 -11.69 -42.04 -55.34
C ASP A 1067 -10.91 -42.08 -54.02
N ILE A 1068 -9.82 -41.33 -53.94
CA ILE A 1068 -8.84 -41.40 -52.86
C ILE A 1068 -8.97 -40.17 -51.97
N THR A 1069 -9.06 -40.39 -50.67
CA THR A 1069 -8.90 -39.34 -49.65
C THR A 1069 -7.68 -39.65 -48.79
N THR A 1070 -6.74 -38.72 -48.70
CA THR A 1070 -5.59 -38.79 -47.79
C THR A 1070 -5.72 -37.75 -46.68
N ASP A 1071 -5.27 -38.09 -45.49
CA ASP A 1071 -5.53 -37.32 -44.28
C ASP A 1071 -4.32 -37.37 -43.32
N ARG A 1072 -3.80 -36.21 -42.92
CA ARG A 1072 -2.71 -36.10 -41.94
C ARG A 1072 -2.89 -34.89 -41.03
N THR A 1073 -2.32 -34.97 -39.83
CA THR A 1073 -2.29 -33.85 -38.88
C THR A 1073 -0.85 -33.38 -38.69
N VAL A 1074 -0.62 -32.07 -38.78
CA VAL A 1074 0.65 -31.42 -38.45
C VAL A 1074 0.46 -30.67 -37.14
N THR A 1075 1.27 -30.98 -36.12
CA THR A 1075 1.11 -30.42 -34.77
C THR A 1075 2.15 -29.34 -34.43
N VAL A 1076 2.99 -28.94 -35.38
CA VAL A 1076 4.19 -28.14 -35.11
C VAL A 1076 3.89 -26.68 -34.77
N ALA A 1077 2.76 -26.14 -35.22
CA ALA A 1077 2.39 -24.73 -35.03
C ALA A 1077 0.90 -24.53 -34.72
N GLY A 1078 0.30 -25.51 -34.05
CA GLY A 1078 -1.15 -25.73 -34.02
C GLY A 1078 -1.47 -27.14 -34.55
N ALA A 1079 -2.72 -27.58 -34.43
CA ALA A 1079 -3.17 -28.86 -34.98
C ALA A 1079 -3.81 -28.64 -36.36
N ASP A 1080 -2.97 -28.57 -37.40
CA ASP A 1080 -3.41 -28.40 -38.77
C ASP A 1080 -3.84 -29.75 -39.33
N HIS A 1081 -5.12 -29.86 -39.71
CA HIS A 1081 -5.70 -31.05 -40.30
C HIS A 1081 -5.72 -30.90 -41.82
N LEU A 1082 -4.83 -31.63 -42.50
CA LEU A 1082 -4.60 -31.51 -43.94
C LEU A 1082 -5.16 -32.74 -44.67
N GLN A 1083 -6.04 -32.48 -45.64
CA GLN A 1083 -6.71 -33.51 -46.41
C GLN A 1083 -6.58 -33.25 -47.92
N ALA A 1084 -6.33 -34.29 -48.71
CA ALA A 1084 -6.44 -34.23 -50.16
C ALA A 1084 -7.47 -35.24 -50.66
N ARG A 1085 -8.24 -34.87 -51.69
CA ARG A 1085 -9.17 -35.77 -52.38
C ARG A 1085 -8.89 -35.73 -53.88
N PHE A 1086 -8.75 -36.89 -54.49
CA PHE A 1086 -8.41 -37.00 -55.91
C PHE A 1086 -8.80 -38.37 -56.47
N ASN A 1087 -9.01 -38.43 -57.79
CA ASN A 1087 -9.32 -39.68 -58.48
C ASN A 1087 -8.10 -40.21 -59.20
N ALA A 1088 -7.79 -41.49 -59.02
CA ALA A 1088 -6.65 -42.13 -59.65
C ALA A 1088 -7.08 -43.33 -60.49
N ASN A 1089 -6.28 -43.67 -61.49
CA ASN A 1089 -6.54 -44.76 -62.41
C ASN A 1089 -5.42 -45.80 -62.31
N ALA A 1090 -5.77 -47.07 -62.47
CA ALA A 1090 -4.81 -48.17 -62.51
C ALA A 1090 -5.12 -49.11 -63.67
N TYR A 1091 -4.07 -49.59 -64.34
CA TYR A 1091 -4.16 -50.56 -65.42
C TYR A 1091 -3.27 -51.74 -65.07
N SER A 1092 -3.81 -52.95 -65.11
CA SER A 1092 -3.04 -54.15 -64.82
C SER A 1092 -3.22 -55.18 -65.93
N GLY A 1093 -2.13 -55.88 -66.25
CA GLY A 1093 -2.15 -56.98 -67.20
C GLY A 1093 -1.35 -58.16 -66.67
N ARG A 1094 -1.86 -59.38 -66.87
CA ARG A 1094 -1.20 -60.61 -66.46
C ARG A 1094 -1.19 -61.62 -67.59
N LEU A 1095 -0.04 -62.26 -67.81
CA LEU A 1095 0.13 -63.41 -68.68
C LEU A 1095 0.73 -64.56 -67.88
N GLU A 1096 0.08 -65.72 -67.92
CA GLU A 1096 0.49 -66.90 -67.18
C GLU A 1096 0.46 -68.14 -68.06
N GLY A 1097 1.49 -68.98 -67.96
CA GLY A 1097 1.55 -70.28 -68.59
C GLY A 1097 1.93 -71.37 -67.60
N GLY A 1098 1.35 -72.56 -67.73
CA GLY A 1098 1.70 -73.69 -66.88
C GLY A 1098 1.43 -75.04 -67.53
N TYR A 1099 2.02 -76.09 -66.95
CA TYR A 1099 1.93 -77.45 -67.46
C TYR A 1099 1.60 -78.43 -66.33
N ARG A 1100 0.47 -79.14 -66.42
CA ARG A 1100 -0.01 -80.04 -65.35
C ARG A 1100 0.53 -81.46 -65.52
N LEU A 1101 1.19 -81.96 -64.49
CA LEU A 1101 1.69 -83.31 -64.35
C LEU A 1101 0.83 -84.05 -63.32
N ILE A 1102 0.47 -85.30 -63.59
CA ILE A 1102 -0.18 -86.16 -62.58
C ILE A 1102 0.93 -87.01 -61.97
N ALA A 1103 1.08 -86.99 -60.65
CA ALA A 1103 2.02 -87.83 -59.91
C ALA A 1103 1.31 -89.12 -59.44
N PRO A 1104 1.46 -90.26 -60.12
CA PRO A 1104 0.72 -91.48 -59.78
C PRO A 1104 1.17 -92.07 -58.43
N TRP A 1105 2.44 -91.85 -58.04
CA TRP A 1105 3.05 -92.37 -56.81
C TRP A 1105 2.59 -91.69 -55.51
N THR A 1106 1.82 -90.59 -55.57
CA THR A 1106 1.25 -89.88 -54.40
C THR A 1106 -0.28 -90.03 -54.31
N GLY A 1107 -0.82 -91.09 -54.93
CA GLY A 1107 -2.26 -91.33 -55.01
C GLY A 1107 -2.99 -90.33 -55.93
N GLY A 1108 -2.33 -89.81 -56.97
CA GLY A 1108 -2.95 -88.99 -58.02
C GLY A 1108 -2.98 -87.48 -57.76
N VAL A 1109 -2.00 -86.91 -57.05
CA VAL A 1109 -1.89 -85.44 -56.89
C VAL A 1109 -1.47 -84.79 -58.22
N GLY A 1110 -2.14 -83.72 -58.62
CA GLY A 1110 -1.73 -82.86 -59.74
C GLY A 1110 -0.65 -81.88 -59.30
N LEU A 1111 0.40 -81.75 -60.11
CA LEU A 1111 1.51 -80.81 -59.93
C LEU A 1111 1.61 -79.92 -61.17
N THR A 1112 1.51 -78.60 -61.01
CA THR A 1112 1.50 -77.65 -62.12
C THR A 1112 2.56 -76.57 -61.91
N PRO A 1113 3.80 -76.77 -62.39
CA PRO A 1113 4.75 -75.68 -62.54
C PRO A 1113 4.16 -74.61 -63.46
N TYR A 1114 4.37 -73.35 -63.11
CA TYR A 1114 3.90 -72.21 -63.88
C TYR A 1114 4.87 -71.03 -63.78
N ALA A 1115 4.82 -70.18 -64.80
CA ALA A 1115 5.48 -68.88 -64.81
C ALA A 1115 4.45 -67.81 -65.19
N ALA A 1116 4.54 -66.65 -64.56
CA ALA A 1116 3.68 -65.51 -64.87
C ALA A 1116 4.48 -64.21 -64.94
N ALA A 1117 4.02 -63.32 -65.80
CA ALA A 1117 4.44 -61.93 -65.84
C ALA A 1117 3.21 -61.05 -65.63
N GLN A 1118 3.35 -60.03 -64.80
CA GLN A 1118 2.31 -59.07 -64.51
C GLN A 1118 2.89 -57.66 -64.53
N PHE A 1119 2.10 -56.70 -64.99
CA PHE A 1119 2.39 -55.29 -64.77
C PHE A 1119 1.17 -54.62 -64.15
N THR A 1120 1.42 -53.60 -63.35
CA THR A 1120 0.40 -52.68 -62.89
C THR A 1120 0.93 -51.26 -63.01
N THR A 1121 0.28 -50.44 -63.83
CA THR A 1121 0.52 -49.00 -63.95
C THR A 1121 -0.51 -48.26 -63.11
N PHE A 1122 -0.05 -47.31 -62.30
CA PHE A 1122 -0.89 -46.43 -61.49
C PHE A 1122 -0.65 -44.97 -61.88
N ASP A 1123 -1.70 -44.33 -62.38
CA ASP A 1123 -1.71 -42.94 -62.83
C ASP A 1123 -2.33 -42.05 -61.75
N LEU A 1124 -1.46 -41.32 -61.04
CA LEU A 1124 -1.84 -40.28 -60.09
C LEU A 1124 -1.99 -38.93 -60.81
N PRO A 1125 -3.13 -38.23 -60.67
CA PRO A 1125 -3.23 -36.84 -61.12
C PRO A 1125 -2.35 -35.94 -60.25
N ALA A 1126 -2.18 -34.68 -60.66
CA ALA A 1126 -1.71 -33.65 -59.74
C ALA A 1126 -2.81 -33.38 -58.71
N TYR A 1127 -2.45 -33.24 -57.44
CA TYR A 1127 -3.39 -32.96 -56.36
C TYR A 1127 -2.73 -32.10 -55.28
N ALA A 1128 -3.55 -31.48 -54.44
CA ALA A 1128 -3.08 -30.63 -53.36
C ALA A 1128 -3.89 -30.88 -52.09
N GLU A 1129 -3.23 -30.76 -50.95
CA GLU A 1129 -3.88 -30.80 -49.64
C GLU A 1129 -4.65 -29.51 -49.37
N GLN A 1130 -5.72 -29.61 -48.60
CA GLN A 1130 -6.50 -28.49 -48.09
C GLN A 1130 -6.55 -28.59 -46.57
N ALA A 1131 -6.47 -27.45 -45.89
CA ALA A 1131 -6.68 -27.40 -44.45
C ALA A 1131 -8.18 -27.48 -44.15
N ILE A 1132 -8.60 -28.55 -43.48
CA ILE A 1132 -9.98 -28.75 -43.03
C ILE A 1132 -10.21 -27.99 -41.72
N THR A 1133 -9.21 -28.03 -40.82
CA THR A 1133 -9.12 -27.21 -39.61
C THR A 1133 -7.67 -26.78 -39.40
N GLY A 1134 -7.45 -25.60 -38.82
CA GLY A 1134 -6.11 -25.01 -38.73
C GLY A 1134 -5.71 -24.25 -40.00
N ASN A 1135 -4.40 -24.03 -40.18
CA ASN A 1135 -3.85 -23.23 -41.27
C ASN A 1135 -3.31 -24.11 -42.40
N SER A 1136 -3.29 -23.57 -43.63
CA SER A 1136 -2.72 -24.25 -44.81
C SER A 1136 -1.20 -24.06 -44.95
N THR A 1137 -0.52 -23.56 -43.92
CA THR A 1137 0.91 -23.20 -43.98
C THR A 1137 1.79 -24.39 -44.40
N PHE A 1138 1.48 -25.58 -43.89
CA PHE A 1138 2.23 -26.81 -44.19
C PHE A 1138 1.54 -27.71 -45.23
N ALA A 1139 0.53 -27.19 -45.93
CA ALA A 1139 -0.16 -27.92 -46.99
C ALA A 1139 0.78 -28.13 -48.19
N LEU A 1140 0.75 -29.35 -48.74
CA LEU A 1140 1.61 -29.77 -49.85
C LEU A 1140 0.81 -29.92 -51.14
N SER A 1141 1.45 -29.63 -52.26
CA SER A 1141 0.99 -29.98 -53.60
C SER A 1141 1.89 -31.05 -54.19
N TYR A 1142 1.29 -32.01 -54.88
CA TYR A 1142 1.94 -33.15 -55.49
C TYR A 1142 1.71 -33.12 -57.00
N ALA A 1143 2.79 -33.27 -57.77
CA ALA A 1143 2.70 -33.34 -59.23
C ALA A 1143 2.09 -34.68 -59.69
N SER A 1144 1.47 -34.69 -60.87
CA SER A 1144 0.98 -35.92 -61.49
C SER A 1144 2.12 -36.91 -61.69
N LYS A 1145 1.90 -38.18 -61.41
CA LYS A 1145 2.91 -39.24 -61.51
C LYS A 1145 2.29 -40.55 -61.99
N SER A 1146 2.86 -41.13 -63.03
CA SER A 1146 2.58 -42.51 -63.43
C SER A 1146 3.67 -43.43 -62.91
N VAL A 1147 3.29 -44.51 -62.24
CA VAL A 1147 4.24 -45.53 -61.73
C VAL A 1147 3.82 -46.89 -62.22
N THR A 1148 4.72 -47.58 -62.92
CA THR A 1148 4.52 -48.97 -63.33
C THR A 1148 5.38 -49.88 -62.48
N ASP A 1149 4.75 -50.86 -61.85
CA ASP A 1149 5.43 -51.99 -61.24
C ASP A 1149 5.26 -53.22 -62.14
N THR A 1150 6.37 -53.90 -62.42
CA THR A 1150 6.38 -55.13 -63.20
C THR A 1150 6.85 -56.25 -62.30
N ARG A 1151 6.14 -57.37 -62.34
CA ARG A 1151 6.34 -58.52 -61.48
C ARG A 1151 6.48 -59.78 -62.30
N SER A 1152 7.48 -60.59 -61.95
CA SER A 1152 7.62 -61.95 -62.46
C SER A 1152 7.37 -62.96 -61.35
N GLU A 1153 6.73 -64.08 -61.69
CA GLU A 1153 6.47 -65.16 -60.75
C GLU A 1153 6.88 -66.50 -61.34
N LEU A 1154 7.54 -67.32 -60.52
CA LEU A 1154 7.82 -68.71 -60.84
C LEU A 1154 7.32 -69.57 -59.67
N GLY A 1155 6.46 -70.54 -59.96
CA GLY A 1155 5.84 -71.32 -58.89
C GLY A 1155 5.35 -72.69 -59.28
N LEU A 1156 4.91 -73.40 -58.25
CA LEU A 1156 4.32 -74.73 -58.34
C LEU A 1156 2.93 -74.69 -57.71
N ARG A 1157 1.93 -75.19 -58.43
CA ARG A 1157 0.58 -75.42 -57.90
C ARG A 1157 0.33 -76.90 -57.71
N THR A 1158 -0.47 -77.24 -56.71
CA THR A 1158 -0.89 -78.62 -56.44
C THR A 1158 -2.41 -78.71 -56.38
N ASP A 1159 -2.98 -79.84 -56.81
CA ASP A 1159 -4.42 -80.10 -56.72
C ASP A 1159 -4.71 -81.58 -56.44
N LYS A 1160 -5.74 -81.85 -55.63
CA LYS A 1160 -6.29 -83.20 -55.43
C LYS A 1160 -7.78 -83.16 -55.17
N SER A 1161 -8.51 -83.99 -55.91
CA SER A 1161 -9.98 -84.06 -55.87
C SER A 1161 -10.46 -85.34 -55.18
N PHE A 1162 -11.51 -85.22 -54.39
CA PHE A 1162 -12.15 -86.29 -53.63
C PHE A 1162 -13.62 -86.38 -54.05
N ALA A 1163 -14.04 -87.55 -54.53
CA ALA A 1163 -15.44 -87.80 -54.85
C ALA A 1163 -16.29 -87.84 -53.57
N MET A 1164 -17.48 -87.25 -53.64
CA MET A 1164 -18.47 -87.21 -52.55
C MET A 1164 -19.85 -87.59 -53.11
N ALA A 1165 -20.80 -87.96 -52.24
CA ALA A 1165 -22.11 -88.45 -52.66
C ALA A 1165 -22.91 -87.49 -53.56
N ASP A 1166 -22.68 -86.18 -53.42
CA ASP A 1166 -23.41 -85.09 -54.10
C ASP A 1166 -22.50 -84.19 -54.96
N GLY A 1167 -21.23 -84.55 -55.17
CA GLY A 1167 -20.27 -83.73 -55.92
C GLY A 1167 -18.80 -84.08 -55.71
N VAL A 1168 -17.91 -83.12 -55.92
CA VAL A 1168 -16.44 -83.26 -55.79
C VAL A 1168 -15.90 -82.17 -54.87
N ALA A 1169 -15.05 -82.53 -53.91
CA ALA A 1169 -14.24 -81.55 -53.17
C ALA A 1169 -12.79 -81.57 -53.65
N THR A 1170 -12.20 -80.41 -53.87
CA THR A 1170 -10.82 -80.28 -54.36
C THR A 1170 -10.00 -79.43 -53.39
N LEU A 1171 -8.87 -79.97 -52.96
CA LEU A 1171 -7.85 -79.26 -52.19
C LEU A 1171 -6.74 -78.80 -53.13
N ARG A 1172 -6.31 -77.55 -52.97
CA ARG A 1172 -5.33 -76.92 -53.86
C ARG A 1172 -4.31 -76.10 -53.07
N GLY A 1173 -3.07 -76.10 -53.56
CA GLY A 1173 -1.96 -75.35 -52.95
C GLY A 1173 -1.12 -74.61 -53.98
N ARG A 1174 -0.40 -73.56 -53.54
CA ARG A 1174 0.60 -72.84 -54.34
C ARG A 1174 1.80 -72.48 -53.48
N LEU A 1175 2.98 -72.61 -54.06
CA LEU A 1175 4.22 -72.01 -53.59
C LEU A 1175 4.91 -71.34 -54.77
N ALA A 1176 5.25 -70.05 -54.66
CA ALA A 1176 5.93 -69.32 -55.74
C ALA A 1176 6.93 -68.29 -55.20
N TRP A 1177 7.96 -68.00 -55.99
CA TRP A 1177 8.80 -66.82 -55.81
C TRP A 1177 8.29 -65.71 -56.73
N ALA A 1178 8.23 -64.49 -56.21
CA ALA A 1178 7.91 -63.30 -56.97
C ALA A 1178 9.06 -62.29 -56.90
N HIS A 1179 9.33 -61.66 -58.03
CA HIS A 1179 10.29 -60.56 -58.15
C HIS A 1179 9.63 -59.32 -58.74
N ASP A 1180 9.57 -58.25 -57.95
CA ASP A 1180 9.08 -56.92 -58.31
C ASP A 1180 10.27 -56.04 -58.72
N PHE A 1181 10.23 -55.49 -59.93
CA PHE A 1181 11.34 -54.71 -60.50
C PHE A 1181 11.33 -53.23 -60.09
N ASN A 1182 10.23 -52.74 -59.50
CA ASN A 1182 10.11 -51.36 -59.03
C ASN A 1182 9.49 -51.28 -57.62
N PRO A 1183 10.23 -51.69 -56.58
CA PRO A 1183 9.72 -51.70 -55.21
C PRO A 1183 9.71 -50.31 -54.53
N ASP A 1184 10.40 -49.33 -55.11
CA ASP A 1184 10.59 -48.01 -54.50
C ASP A 1184 9.30 -47.21 -54.42
N ARG A 1185 9.13 -46.48 -53.31
CA ARG A 1185 7.97 -45.61 -53.07
C ARG A 1185 8.46 -44.21 -52.77
N SER A 1186 8.30 -43.31 -53.73
CA SER A 1186 8.64 -41.90 -53.58
C SER A 1186 7.64 -41.00 -54.31
N ILE A 1187 7.51 -39.76 -53.85
CA ILE A 1187 6.70 -38.74 -54.53
C ILE A 1187 7.34 -37.36 -54.33
N GLY A 1188 7.23 -36.50 -55.34
CA GLY A 1188 7.63 -35.11 -55.26
C GLY A 1188 6.54 -34.29 -54.58
N ALA A 1189 6.92 -33.53 -53.55
CA ALA A 1189 6.04 -32.62 -52.83
C ALA A 1189 6.58 -31.18 -52.91
N THR A 1190 5.69 -30.21 -52.91
CA THR A 1190 6.03 -28.79 -52.84
C THR A 1190 5.13 -28.12 -51.79
N PHE A 1191 5.71 -27.30 -50.92
CA PHE A 1191 4.90 -26.48 -50.00
C PHE A 1191 4.06 -25.48 -50.77
N GLN A 1192 2.74 -25.50 -50.57
CA GLN A 1192 1.82 -24.58 -51.24
C GLN A 1192 2.07 -23.12 -50.83
N ALA A 1193 2.39 -22.91 -49.55
CA ALA A 1193 2.74 -21.59 -49.01
C ALA A 1193 4.11 -21.08 -49.48
N LEU A 1194 4.98 -21.96 -50.02
CA LEU A 1194 6.32 -21.63 -50.49
C LEU A 1194 6.55 -22.20 -51.91
N PRO A 1195 5.91 -21.64 -52.96
CA PRO A 1195 6.04 -22.15 -54.32
C PRO A 1195 7.51 -22.21 -54.76
N GLY A 1196 7.99 -23.41 -55.10
CA GLY A 1196 9.40 -23.66 -55.45
C GLY A 1196 10.22 -24.34 -54.34
N ALA A 1197 9.71 -24.42 -53.10
CA ALA A 1197 10.27 -25.27 -52.04
C ALA A 1197 9.85 -26.74 -52.26
N SER A 1198 10.40 -27.35 -53.31
CA SER A 1198 10.10 -28.71 -53.73
C SER A 1198 11.12 -29.71 -53.18
N PHE A 1199 10.66 -30.90 -52.80
CA PHE A 1199 11.50 -31.97 -52.28
C PHE A 1199 10.89 -33.33 -52.61
N VAL A 1200 11.69 -34.39 -52.49
CA VAL A 1200 11.23 -35.78 -52.64
C VAL A 1200 11.03 -36.38 -51.25
N VAL A 1201 9.85 -36.97 -51.03
CA VAL A 1201 9.56 -37.78 -49.85
C VAL A 1201 9.53 -39.26 -50.23
N ASN A 1202 10.21 -40.07 -49.44
CA ASN A 1202 10.31 -41.52 -49.61
C ASN A 1202 9.46 -42.23 -48.58
N GLY A 1203 8.74 -43.27 -48.99
CA GLY A 1203 7.88 -44.11 -48.15
C GLY A 1203 8.49 -45.48 -47.87
N ALA A 1204 7.76 -46.33 -47.15
CA ALA A 1204 8.14 -47.73 -46.96
C ALA A 1204 8.10 -48.48 -48.30
N ALA A 1205 9.25 -49.02 -48.70
CA ALA A 1205 9.42 -49.78 -49.93
C ALA A 1205 9.35 -51.29 -49.63
N GLN A 1206 8.76 -52.06 -50.54
CA GLN A 1206 8.78 -53.53 -50.44
C GLN A 1206 10.18 -54.06 -50.73
N ALA A 1207 10.43 -55.34 -50.42
CA ALA A 1207 11.59 -56.01 -50.98
C ALA A 1207 11.32 -56.32 -52.47
N ALA A 1208 12.37 -56.34 -53.30
CA ALA A 1208 12.24 -56.80 -54.67
C ALA A 1208 11.82 -58.28 -54.75
N ASP A 1209 12.18 -59.09 -53.74
CA ASP A 1209 11.90 -60.54 -53.71
C ASP A 1209 10.92 -60.91 -52.60
N ALA A 1210 9.90 -61.71 -52.94
CA ALA A 1210 8.92 -62.23 -51.99
C ALA A 1210 8.56 -63.70 -52.24
N ALA A 1211 8.20 -64.40 -51.17
CA ALA A 1211 7.65 -65.75 -51.21
C ALA A 1211 6.12 -65.72 -51.14
N LEU A 1212 5.46 -66.45 -52.04
CA LEU A 1212 4.01 -66.55 -52.16
C LEU A 1212 3.52 -67.93 -51.78
N VAL A 1213 2.47 -67.97 -50.95
CA VAL A 1213 1.84 -69.21 -50.49
C VAL A 1213 0.33 -69.11 -50.65
N THR A 1214 -0.31 -70.17 -51.14
CA THR A 1214 -1.78 -70.25 -51.23
C THR A 1214 -2.27 -71.61 -50.76
N ALA A 1215 -3.39 -71.62 -50.06
CA ALA A 1215 -4.16 -72.82 -49.74
C ALA A 1215 -5.63 -72.58 -50.08
N SER A 1216 -6.27 -73.52 -50.78
CA SER A 1216 -7.66 -73.41 -51.22
C SER A 1216 -8.41 -74.73 -51.07
N VAL A 1217 -9.68 -74.63 -50.68
CA VAL A 1217 -10.64 -75.73 -50.66
C VAL A 1217 -11.86 -75.34 -51.50
N GLU A 1218 -12.28 -76.24 -52.38
CA GLU A 1218 -13.42 -76.04 -53.26
C GLU A 1218 -14.37 -77.24 -53.19
N LYS A 1219 -15.68 -76.99 -53.23
CA LYS A 1219 -16.74 -77.99 -53.36
C LYS A 1219 -17.57 -77.66 -54.61
N THR A 1220 -17.69 -78.62 -55.51
CA THR A 1220 -18.53 -78.55 -56.71
C THR A 1220 -19.65 -79.56 -56.59
N TRP A 1221 -20.90 -79.14 -56.74
CA TRP A 1221 -22.08 -80.01 -56.71
C TRP A 1221 -22.49 -80.40 -58.12
N LEU A 1222 -23.16 -81.56 -58.24
CA LEU A 1222 -23.61 -82.08 -59.53
C LEU A 1222 -24.66 -81.21 -60.23
N ASN A 1223 -25.29 -80.27 -59.52
CA ASN A 1223 -26.33 -79.36 -60.03
C ASN A 1223 -25.77 -78.08 -60.67
N GLY A 1224 -24.46 -77.96 -60.84
CA GLY A 1224 -23.80 -76.80 -61.48
C GLY A 1224 -23.30 -75.72 -60.51
N TRP A 1225 -23.60 -75.83 -59.20
CA TRP A 1225 -23.06 -74.91 -58.20
C TRP A 1225 -21.64 -75.30 -57.76
N SER A 1226 -20.80 -74.32 -57.43
CA SER A 1226 -19.56 -74.53 -56.68
C SER A 1226 -19.27 -73.41 -55.69
N THR A 1227 -18.55 -73.74 -54.62
CA THR A 1227 -18.03 -72.78 -53.63
C THR A 1227 -16.58 -73.06 -53.31
N ALA A 1228 -15.76 -72.02 -53.22
CA ALA A 1228 -14.36 -72.12 -52.84
C ALA A 1228 -13.99 -71.11 -51.75
N ALA A 1229 -13.07 -71.49 -50.88
CA ALA A 1229 -12.42 -70.62 -49.91
C ALA A 1229 -10.90 -70.72 -50.08
N THR A 1230 -10.24 -69.57 -50.20
CA THR A 1230 -8.81 -69.47 -50.51
C THR A 1230 -8.13 -68.49 -49.55
N PHE A 1231 -6.98 -68.89 -49.03
CA PHE A 1231 -6.06 -68.06 -48.25
C PHE A 1231 -4.76 -67.87 -49.03
N GLU A 1232 -4.26 -66.63 -49.07
CA GLU A 1232 -3.04 -66.22 -49.77
C GLU A 1232 -2.12 -65.46 -48.81
N GLY A 1233 -0.82 -65.69 -48.90
CA GLY A 1233 0.21 -64.99 -48.13
C GLY A 1233 1.39 -64.58 -48.99
N GLU A 1234 1.95 -63.40 -48.73
CA GLU A 1234 3.16 -62.87 -49.36
C GLU A 1234 4.13 -62.35 -48.31
N PHE A 1235 5.37 -62.85 -48.33
CA PHE A 1235 6.35 -62.64 -47.27
C PHE A 1235 7.73 -62.28 -47.82
N SER A 1236 8.36 -61.26 -47.23
CA SER A 1236 9.77 -60.90 -47.45
C SER A 1236 10.44 -60.47 -46.14
N ASN A 1237 11.68 -59.98 -46.20
CA ASN A 1237 12.38 -59.45 -45.02
C ASN A 1237 11.75 -58.17 -44.44
N VAL A 1238 10.96 -57.43 -45.24
CA VAL A 1238 10.30 -56.17 -44.83
C VAL A 1238 8.79 -56.14 -45.03
N THR A 1239 8.20 -57.11 -45.75
CA THR A 1239 6.76 -57.14 -46.05
C THR A 1239 6.09 -58.40 -45.52
N ARG A 1240 4.91 -58.22 -44.92
CA ARG A 1240 4.04 -59.28 -44.41
C ARG A 1240 2.61 -59.03 -44.91
N SER A 1241 2.11 -59.89 -45.79
CA SER A 1241 0.78 -59.78 -46.39
C SER A 1241 -0.06 -61.04 -46.16
N TYR A 1242 -1.31 -60.83 -45.78
CA TYR A 1242 -2.30 -61.89 -45.55
C TYR A 1242 -3.59 -61.53 -46.28
N ALA A 1243 -4.07 -62.44 -47.13
CA ALA A 1243 -5.25 -62.24 -47.96
C ALA A 1243 -6.14 -63.48 -47.95
N GLY A 1244 -7.42 -63.27 -48.22
CA GLY A 1244 -8.39 -64.35 -48.38
C GLY A 1244 -9.47 -63.98 -49.38
N LYS A 1245 -10.03 -64.98 -50.05
CA LYS A 1245 -11.18 -64.83 -50.93
C LYS A 1245 -12.11 -66.04 -50.86
N GLY A 1246 -13.40 -65.78 -50.94
CA GLY A 1246 -14.46 -66.80 -51.01
C GLY A 1246 -15.28 -66.61 -52.26
N THR A 1247 -15.44 -67.67 -53.06
CA THR A 1247 -16.09 -67.63 -54.38
C THR A 1247 -17.29 -68.57 -54.41
N VAL A 1248 -18.38 -68.13 -55.02
CA VAL A 1248 -19.55 -68.96 -55.35
C VAL A 1248 -19.81 -68.87 -56.84
N ARG A 1249 -20.09 -69.99 -57.50
CA ARG A 1249 -20.29 -70.10 -58.94
C ARG A 1249 -21.51 -70.95 -59.27
N TYR A 1250 -22.18 -70.62 -60.37
CA TYR A 1250 -23.20 -71.44 -61.00
C TYR A 1250 -22.94 -71.54 -62.50
N GLY A 1251 -22.75 -72.75 -63.02
CA GLY A 1251 -22.56 -73.04 -64.44
C GLY A 1251 -23.73 -73.82 -65.03
N TRP A 1252 -24.17 -73.43 -66.24
CA TRP A 1252 -25.27 -74.05 -66.98
C TRP A 1252 -25.08 -74.05 -68.49
#